data_AF-A0A3D1ARW3-F1
#
_entry.id   AF-A0A3D1ARW3-F1
#
_cell.length_a   1.000
_cell.length_b   1.000
_cell.length_c   1.000
_cell.angle_alpha   90.00
_cell.angle_beta   90.00
_cell.angle_gamma   90.00
#
_symmetry.space_group_name_H-M   'P 1'
#
loop_
_entity.id
_entity.type
_entity.pdbx_description
1 polymer ?
#
loop_
_entity_poly.entity_id
_entity_poly.type
_entity_poly.pdbx_seq_one_letter_code
_entity_poly.pdbx_strand_id
1 'polypeptide(L)'
;MANDVDPAKFQNANLDTRNAALVRSTARTFVVGKRMAQIALDKVRYSRALQANTAHYFSITCPSTGDTYRGTFQTANIAMGSTFSEPEPVDPLNPGEYAWPTLSLTDRNQVINDPQTGVQIKRLSLPKDRVITVEHQSFAMARTTGWANPQNALNATDTGAAATVTADNVSVLQLLPQNNGYFGYISFFKGSHGANQIYLNWFQTTVHASINNTSCNTMNMDDCKLVVCLTVNGVSCYNGAQQWEQPLSTTDTAYTFGTRTAIDLWQMAGSRPANGAEVATRLGTVSCDGSTAVSYAGGDFFGPHWTTGSTITINGSDYKISGVINTRALQLQSACPSTNGSAVAYQATNFGVLLRKKTTSADIVSVQASQVNYQTGAFPFWDYTGAYDMCSATPVIGASGNPGFNCATWNGGSIYWVDGVTAEAHLFARNFNPAQSGCGQNDSIIFDSTNPDIFYCGGAQGQQLRYFGNHLEPTGTLQPGSFQESENLPACASFDATTNLPPNQPCIVYSALPGGGVTFATLFSAFDPTFQADRFLSPYLAGVENGLLVLRIWRGGNNSIAWTALFDPYATANKELNNAGCVGGGLPGCVVAAMPSWNRPRARWCTQKANNPLYMPGWMAIGPYLWGDASDTRPGEGPYISTVNDGTALTTTSNTAGGLNPCPSNALGVTGMQCTTITVDGEPRDPSPCTTSAAACGGAVETGLPGELGAAQVGDYFTVGAASPSEEIMILLAKGGSNGTTWTFQRGANGNLLSSAANPQLFAFCNSNPQPLRYAVAGGDWYWDYTDDPHGYNTAGGTILGDNYSINAHFYSQNGTMASGYTTDSRCANKWGSECYQTRLFGSIPQMVSTAPAGILQENPTFSGKSSPADPNHVQVHPAGAGLSANASQRNYFFDGRPFNGSNLSGSGSGEGSAPAVLVAGQLWKFTASQLPNLDRKFSATYAFAGQKPLFDVSAPNSLLGSTAADAYKYCVANLSGECVAGSQAGDVYVNAPYISRPYCSSPGQATGLPDEFDLCIGNNAMVFNSILQLGLNWIDMSGAHQRVLTKGLSRSRVTPPFWHVHALPSGNWFFANANYADDVGDQVLAVKVPPVPPNDGVDGIDRSGYLPVIVTVPQADQKIANRVTTATIEFGYEEFGAGADSMFYCSSRQENCEVGPATSPLSIDPVNPYFFSTTEAGKLAGTACRNGCQIGVPGLSQHVIYGRAKYRTNTGKLLAYSPVFVVSVP
;
A
#
# COMPACT_ATOMS: atom_id res chain seq x y z
N MET A 1 -11.58 -17.46 25.85
CA MET A 1 -12.82 -16.66 25.92
C MET A 1 -12.71 -15.55 24.89
N ALA A 2 -13.79 -15.17 24.19
CA ALA A 2 -13.73 -14.06 23.23
C ALA A 2 -13.55 -12.72 23.98
N ASN A 3 -12.81 -11.77 23.39
CA ASN A 3 -12.54 -10.46 24.02
C ASN A 3 -13.82 -9.73 24.44
N ASP A 4 -14.89 -9.82 23.65
CA ASP A 4 -16.14 -9.09 23.90
C ASP A 4 -16.84 -9.45 25.21
N VAL A 5 -16.58 -10.64 25.75
CA VAL A 5 -17.20 -11.15 27.00
C VAL A 5 -16.16 -11.39 28.09
N ASP A 6 -14.95 -10.84 27.94
CA ASP A 6 -13.87 -11.00 28.91
C ASP A 6 -13.95 -9.92 30.02
N PRO A 7 -14.35 -10.26 31.26
CA PRO A 7 -14.46 -9.31 32.35
C PRO A 7 -13.10 -8.81 32.86
N ALA A 8 -11.99 -9.49 32.55
CA ALA A 8 -10.65 -9.01 32.88
C ALA A 8 -10.24 -7.84 31.98
N LYS A 9 -10.78 -7.78 30.75
CA LYS A 9 -10.53 -6.70 29.79
C LYS A 9 -11.58 -5.61 29.88
N PHE A 10 -12.85 -5.98 30.01
CA PHE A 10 -13.96 -5.04 29.96
C PHE A 10 -14.92 -5.26 31.13
N GLN A 11 -15.10 -4.22 31.94
CA GLN A 11 -15.97 -4.28 33.11
C GLN A 11 -17.38 -4.77 32.73
N ASN A 12 -17.89 -5.75 33.49
CA ASN A 12 -19.23 -6.35 33.33
C ASN A 12 -19.52 -6.98 31.96
N ALA A 13 -18.50 -7.24 31.13
CA ALA A 13 -18.71 -7.71 29.75
C ALA A 13 -19.31 -9.11 29.64
N ASN A 14 -19.16 -9.93 30.69
CA ASN A 14 -19.75 -11.26 30.83
C ASN A 14 -21.15 -11.25 31.47
N LEU A 15 -21.74 -10.08 31.76
CA LEU A 15 -23.07 -9.96 32.36
C LEU A 15 -24.13 -9.63 31.30
N ASP A 16 -25.35 -10.10 31.51
CA ASP A 16 -26.55 -9.77 30.71
C ASP A 16 -27.04 -8.33 30.93
N THR A 17 -26.41 -7.61 31.87
CA THR A 17 -26.62 -6.19 32.20
C THR A 17 -25.52 -5.29 31.64
N ARG A 18 -24.68 -5.81 30.74
CA ARG A 18 -23.67 -5.04 30.00
C ARG A 18 -24.29 -3.85 29.26
N ASN A 19 -23.46 -2.86 28.94
CA ASN A 19 -23.89 -1.70 28.14
C ASN A 19 -24.57 -2.14 26.83
N ALA A 20 -25.65 -1.44 26.46
CA ALA A 20 -26.57 -1.73 25.36
C ALA A 20 -27.43 -3.02 25.49
N ALA A 21 -27.48 -3.65 26.67
CA ALA A 21 -28.42 -4.74 26.93
C ALA A 21 -29.84 -4.24 27.20
N LEU A 22 -30.84 -4.92 26.63
CA LEU A 22 -32.25 -4.70 26.89
C LEU A 22 -32.74 -5.61 28.02
N VAL A 23 -33.18 -4.98 29.10
CA VAL A 23 -33.58 -5.63 30.36
C VAL A 23 -35.07 -5.37 30.59
N ARG A 24 -35.90 -6.41 30.48
CA ARG A 24 -37.37 -6.30 30.68
C ARG A 24 -37.90 -7.38 31.61
N SER A 25 -38.05 -7.06 32.89
CA SER A 25 -38.48 -8.04 33.89
C SER A 25 -37.57 -9.28 33.83
N THR A 26 -38.08 -10.44 33.40
CA THR A 26 -37.34 -11.69 33.23
C THR A 26 -36.71 -11.88 31.83
N ALA A 27 -37.04 -11.03 30.85
CA ALA A 27 -36.43 -11.07 29.52
C ALA A 27 -35.14 -10.25 29.46
N ARG A 28 -34.13 -10.80 28.78
CA ARG A 28 -32.80 -10.22 28.60
C ARG A 28 -32.38 -10.38 27.14
N THR A 29 -31.92 -9.31 26.53
CA THR A 29 -31.38 -9.33 25.16
C THR A 29 -30.13 -8.49 25.11
N PHE A 30 -29.03 -9.04 24.61
CA PHE A 30 -27.78 -8.33 24.42
C PHE A 30 -27.10 -8.86 23.15
N VAL A 31 -26.30 -8.01 22.52
CA VAL A 31 -25.51 -8.38 21.33
C VAL A 31 -24.12 -8.81 21.80
N VAL A 32 -23.66 -9.97 21.30
CA VAL A 32 -22.29 -10.47 21.48
C VAL A 32 -21.58 -10.38 20.13
N GLY A 33 -20.35 -9.85 20.13
CA GLY A 33 -19.63 -9.54 18.90
C GLY A 33 -20.01 -8.17 18.36
N LYS A 34 -19.37 -7.12 18.88
CA LYS A 34 -19.62 -5.74 18.47
C LYS A 34 -18.77 -5.34 17.26
N ARG A 35 -19.28 -4.44 16.42
CA ARG A 35 -18.56 -3.86 15.26
C ARG A 35 -17.66 -2.69 15.67
N MET A 36 -16.75 -2.90 16.63
CA MET A 36 -15.86 -1.85 17.15
C MET A 36 -14.62 -2.42 17.86
N ALA A 37 -13.61 -1.57 18.07
CA ALA A 37 -12.53 -1.83 19.03
C ALA A 37 -12.60 -0.83 20.19
N GLN A 38 -12.26 -1.30 21.40
CA GLN A 38 -12.37 -0.52 22.63
C GLN A 38 -11.12 -0.67 23.50
N ILE A 39 -10.72 0.42 24.16
CA ILE A 39 -9.67 0.42 25.18
C ILE A 39 -10.17 -0.38 26.40
N ALA A 40 -9.41 -1.39 26.80
CA ALA A 40 -9.67 -2.25 27.95
C ALA A 40 -9.10 -1.67 29.26
N LEU A 41 -9.35 -2.37 30.37
CA LEU A 41 -8.88 -1.99 31.71
C LEU A 41 -7.36 -1.91 31.83
N ASP A 42 -6.64 -2.70 31.02
CA ASP A 42 -5.17 -2.71 30.89
C ASP A 42 -4.61 -1.60 29.97
N LYS A 43 -5.49 -0.71 29.48
CA LYS A 43 -5.16 0.38 28.54
C LYS A 43 -4.77 -0.06 27.13
N VAL A 44 -4.97 -1.33 26.78
CA VAL A 44 -4.78 -1.84 25.41
C VAL A 44 -6.11 -1.80 24.66
N ARG A 45 -6.08 -1.45 23.36
CA ARG A 45 -7.30 -1.44 22.53
C ARG A 45 -7.51 -2.82 21.90
N TYR A 46 -8.62 -3.48 22.23
CA TYR A 46 -8.98 -4.78 21.67
C TYR A 46 -10.20 -4.68 20.77
N SER A 47 -10.22 -5.48 19.69
CA SER A 47 -11.43 -5.73 18.93
C SER A 47 -12.48 -6.44 19.79
N ARG A 48 -13.73 -5.99 19.68
CA ARG A 48 -14.92 -6.58 20.29
C ARG A 48 -15.68 -7.48 19.29
N ALA A 49 -15.19 -7.64 18.07
CA ALA A 49 -15.82 -8.48 17.06
C ALA A 49 -15.58 -9.97 17.31
N LEU A 50 -16.55 -10.79 16.94
CA LEU A 50 -16.37 -12.23 16.81
C LEU A 50 -15.79 -12.55 15.43
N GLN A 51 -15.11 -13.69 15.31
CA GLN A 51 -14.52 -14.12 14.04
C GLN A 51 -15.65 -14.44 13.05
N ALA A 52 -15.57 -13.93 11.82
CA ALA A 52 -16.53 -14.24 10.76
C ALA A 52 -16.49 -15.74 10.39
N ASN A 53 -17.64 -16.27 9.95
CA ASN A 53 -17.82 -17.67 9.55
C ASN A 53 -17.19 -18.69 10.52
N THR A 54 -17.42 -18.51 11.82
CA THR A 54 -16.78 -19.32 12.86
C THR A 54 -17.81 -19.82 13.87
N ALA A 55 -17.70 -21.10 14.23
CA ALA A 55 -18.50 -21.68 15.30
C ALA A 55 -18.00 -21.18 16.66
N HIS A 56 -18.91 -20.64 17.45
CA HIS A 56 -18.67 -20.17 18.82
C HIS A 56 -19.50 -20.98 19.82
N TYR A 57 -18.95 -21.14 21.01
CA TYR A 57 -19.57 -21.84 22.13
C TYR A 57 -19.96 -20.80 23.20
N PHE A 58 -21.12 -20.96 23.81
CA PHE A 58 -21.57 -20.11 24.90
C PHE A 58 -22.01 -20.91 26.12
N SER A 59 -21.89 -20.28 27.28
CA SER A 59 -22.44 -20.74 28.55
C SER A 59 -23.09 -19.55 29.25
N ILE A 60 -24.38 -19.69 29.60
CA ILE A 60 -25.14 -18.69 30.36
C ILE A 60 -25.46 -19.31 31.71
N THR A 61 -25.08 -18.63 32.78
CA THR A 61 -25.36 -19.07 34.16
C THR A 61 -26.34 -18.09 34.78
N CYS A 62 -27.39 -18.62 35.42
CA CYS A 62 -28.40 -17.85 36.14
C CYS A 62 -28.18 -18.03 37.65
N PRO A 63 -27.45 -17.13 38.34
CA PRO A 63 -27.07 -17.34 39.74
C PRO A 63 -28.26 -17.46 40.69
N SER A 64 -29.40 -16.82 40.35
CA SER A 64 -30.62 -16.85 41.17
C SER A 64 -31.32 -18.21 41.18
N THR A 65 -31.13 -19.04 40.14
CA THR A 65 -31.74 -20.37 40.04
C THR A 65 -30.71 -21.49 40.11
N GLY A 66 -29.42 -21.19 39.89
CA GLY A 66 -28.35 -22.17 39.78
C GLY A 66 -28.25 -22.83 38.40
N ASP A 67 -29.12 -22.46 37.46
CA ASP A 67 -29.16 -23.07 36.13
C ASP A 67 -27.95 -22.65 35.27
N THR A 68 -27.48 -23.55 34.42
CA THR A 68 -26.48 -23.26 33.39
C THR A 68 -26.92 -23.82 32.04
N TYR A 69 -27.02 -22.93 31.05
CA TYR A 69 -27.34 -23.26 29.67
C TYR A 69 -26.09 -23.19 28.82
N ARG A 70 -25.86 -24.19 27.97
CA ARG A 70 -24.71 -24.24 27.05
C ARG A 70 -25.21 -24.51 25.65
N GLY A 71 -24.49 -23.98 24.67
CA GLY A 71 -24.80 -24.20 23.27
C GLY A 71 -23.74 -23.65 22.34
N THR A 72 -24.06 -23.68 21.05
CA THR A 72 -23.20 -23.18 19.98
C THR A 72 -24.00 -22.31 19.02
N PHE A 73 -23.34 -21.35 18.39
CA PHE A 73 -23.85 -20.62 17.25
C PHE A 73 -22.72 -20.40 16.23
N GLN A 74 -23.07 -20.08 14.99
CA GLN A 74 -22.10 -19.73 13.96
C GLN A 74 -22.31 -18.29 13.54
N THR A 75 -21.23 -17.52 13.48
CA THR A 75 -21.25 -16.17 12.90
C THR A 75 -21.45 -16.26 11.39
N ALA A 76 -22.10 -15.24 10.82
CA ALA A 76 -22.27 -15.15 9.37
C ALA A 76 -20.92 -15.05 8.64
N ASN A 77 -20.89 -15.49 7.38
CA ASN A 77 -19.79 -15.19 6.47
C ASN A 77 -19.89 -13.73 6.00
N ILE A 78 -18.79 -13.14 5.53
CA ILE A 78 -18.80 -11.81 4.92
C ILE A 78 -19.60 -11.92 3.61
N ALA A 79 -20.65 -11.12 3.44
CA ALA A 79 -21.52 -11.22 2.27
C ALA A 79 -20.88 -10.60 1.02
N MET A 80 -21.26 -11.08 -0.18
CA MET A 80 -20.96 -10.40 -1.45
C MET A 80 -22.02 -9.35 -1.76
N GLY A 81 -21.69 -8.35 -2.57
CA GLY A 81 -22.65 -7.38 -3.08
C GLY A 81 -22.85 -6.14 -2.22
N SER A 82 -22.29 -6.10 -1.01
CA SER A 82 -22.41 -4.91 -0.15
C SER A 82 -21.51 -3.80 -0.68
N THR A 83 -22.12 -2.74 -1.22
CA THR A 83 -21.42 -1.56 -1.75
C THR A 83 -21.40 -0.37 -0.80
N PHE A 84 -21.96 -0.54 0.42
CA PHE A 84 -21.88 0.48 1.45
C PHE A 84 -20.46 0.59 2.00
N SER A 85 -19.95 1.82 2.12
CA SER A 85 -18.61 2.06 2.66
C SER A 85 -18.65 2.31 4.16
N GLU A 86 -17.90 1.50 4.91
CA GLU A 86 -17.71 1.71 6.33
C GLU A 86 -16.74 2.89 6.59
N PRO A 87 -17.12 3.86 7.43
CA PRO A 87 -16.18 4.93 7.82
C PRO A 87 -14.98 4.34 8.55
N GLU A 88 -13.82 4.96 8.41
CA GLU A 88 -12.68 4.64 9.27
C GLU A 88 -13.05 4.90 10.75
N PRO A 89 -12.73 3.98 11.67
CA PRO A 89 -13.09 4.12 13.06
C PRO A 89 -12.18 5.18 13.71
N VAL A 90 -12.80 6.23 14.24
CA VAL A 90 -12.12 7.33 14.93
C VAL A 90 -12.24 7.15 16.44
N ASP A 91 -11.19 7.46 17.20
CA ASP A 91 -11.28 7.48 18.66
C ASP A 91 -12.05 8.72 19.14
N PRO A 92 -13.28 8.58 19.68
CA PRO A 92 -14.06 9.73 20.12
C PRO A 92 -13.42 10.50 21.30
N LEU A 93 -12.56 9.84 22.08
CA LEU A 93 -11.86 10.48 23.21
C LEU A 93 -10.56 11.16 22.78
N ASN A 94 -10.02 10.77 21.62
CA ASN A 94 -8.79 11.32 21.06
C ASN A 94 -8.97 11.59 19.55
N PRO A 95 -9.77 12.60 19.14
CA PRO A 95 -9.94 12.93 17.73
C PRO A 95 -8.60 13.11 17.01
N GLY A 96 -8.51 12.59 15.79
CA GLY A 96 -7.25 12.48 15.05
C GLY A 96 -6.55 11.12 15.20
N GLU A 97 -6.97 10.28 16.14
CA GLU A 97 -6.46 8.90 16.26
C GLU A 97 -7.49 7.87 15.78
N TYR A 98 -6.97 6.76 15.23
CA TYR A 98 -7.79 5.64 14.81
C TYR A 98 -8.19 4.76 16.00
N ALA A 99 -9.40 4.21 15.94
CA ALA A 99 -9.89 3.21 16.86
C ALA A 99 -9.61 1.78 16.36
N TRP A 100 -8.40 1.53 15.82
CA TRP A 100 -7.92 0.19 15.45
C TRP A 100 -7.41 -0.60 16.66
N PRO A 101 -7.49 -1.94 16.69
CA PRO A 101 -6.88 -2.75 17.74
C PRO A 101 -5.36 -2.54 17.81
N THR A 102 -4.81 -2.48 19.03
CA THR A 102 -3.35 -2.36 19.25
C THR A 102 -2.65 -3.64 18.78
N LEU A 103 -1.62 -3.49 17.94
CA LEU A 103 -0.77 -4.57 17.48
C LEU A 103 0.32 -4.89 18.49
N SER A 104 0.58 -6.17 18.70
CA SER A 104 1.70 -6.60 19.52
C SER A 104 3.02 -6.42 18.77
N LEU A 105 3.97 -5.84 19.47
CA LEU A 105 5.32 -5.55 18.98
C LEU A 105 6.29 -6.72 19.27
N THR A 106 5.85 -7.71 20.04
CA THR A 106 6.67 -8.85 20.50
C THR A 106 5.97 -10.20 20.41
N ASP A 107 4.66 -10.24 20.19
CA ASP A 107 3.87 -11.47 20.12
C ASP A 107 3.38 -11.71 18.69
N ARG A 108 4.07 -12.61 17.99
CA ARG A 108 3.69 -13.04 16.63
C ARG A 108 2.42 -13.90 16.62
N ASN A 109 2.03 -14.47 17.75
CA ASN A 109 0.84 -15.31 17.87
C ASN A 109 -0.44 -14.50 18.15
N GLN A 110 -0.35 -13.17 18.21
CA GLN A 110 -1.51 -12.32 18.41
C GLN A 110 -2.56 -12.55 17.32
N VAL A 111 -3.79 -12.85 17.77
CA VAL A 111 -4.98 -12.99 16.91
C VAL A 111 -5.87 -11.78 17.09
N ILE A 112 -6.23 -11.15 15.98
CA ILE A 112 -7.13 -9.99 15.93
C ILE A 112 -8.29 -10.36 15.01
N ASN A 113 -9.52 -10.08 15.45
CA ASN A 113 -10.66 -10.05 14.53
C ASN A 113 -10.84 -8.61 14.08
N ASP A 114 -10.87 -8.35 12.78
CA ASP A 114 -11.13 -7.02 12.22
C ASP A 114 -12.43 -6.46 12.85
N PRO A 115 -12.40 -5.25 13.42
CA PRO A 115 -13.56 -4.72 14.14
C PRO A 115 -14.74 -4.38 13.23
N GLN A 116 -14.55 -4.27 11.91
CA GLN A 116 -15.61 -3.96 10.96
C GLN A 116 -16.13 -5.23 10.30
N THR A 117 -15.27 -6.13 9.84
CA THR A 117 -15.71 -7.31 9.08
C THR A 117 -15.73 -8.61 9.88
N GLY A 118 -15.05 -8.65 11.03
CA GLY A 118 -14.82 -9.86 11.80
C GLY A 118 -13.80 -10.82 11.17
N VAL A 119 -13.15 -10.45 10.06
CA VAL A 119 -12.12 -11.31 9.45
C VAL A 119 -10.96 -11.52 10.42
N GLN A 120 -10.39 -12.73 10.45
CA GLN A 120 -9.26 -13.01 11.33
C GLN A 120 -7.96 -12.49 10.71
N ILE A 121 -7.16 -11.83 11.53
CA ILE A 121 -5.87 -11.25 11.22
C ILE A 121 -4.84 -11.80 12.21
N LYS A 122 -3.65 -12.14 11.72
CA LYS A 122 -2.49 -12.55 12.51
C LYS A 122 -1.28 -11.69 12.19
N ARG A 123 -0.37 -11.57 13.16
CA ARG A 123 0.93 -10.95 12.97
C ARG A 123 1.79 -11.88 12.11
N LEU A 124 2.29 -11.39 10.98
CA LEU A 124 3.31 -12.12 10.23
C LEU A 124 4.69 -11.57 10.56
N SER A 125 4.90 -10.25 10.44
CA SER A 125 6.15 -9.60 10.83
C SER A 125 6.06 -8.96 12.21
N LEU A 126 7.22 -8.80 12.85
CA LEU A 126 7.43 -8.01 14.07
C LEU A 126 8.51 -6.93 13.83
N PRO A 127 8.52 -5.85 14.63
CA PRO A 127 9.53 -4.79 14.57
C PRO A 127 11.00 -5.23 14.58
N LYS A 128 11.31 -6.39 15.20
CA LYS A 128 12.67 -6.90 15.38
C LYS A 128 13.11 -7.89 14.30
N ASP A 129 12.28 -8.18 13.31
CA ASP A 129 12.60 -9.20 12.30
C ASP A 129 13.70 -8.75 11.33
N ARG A 130 13.82 -7.44 11.11
CA ARG A 130 14.89 -6.84 10.32
C ARG A 130 15.34 -5.57 11.01
N VAL A 131 16.60 -5.51 11.42
CA VAL A 131 17.09 -4.43 12.29
C VAL A 131 18.51 -3.98 11.94
N ILE A 132 18.82 -2.78 12.41
CA ILE A 132 20.12 -2.13 12.28
C ILE A 132 20.47 -1.60 13.67
N THR A 133 21.56 -2.08 14.26
CA THR A 133 21.96 -1.67 15.61
C THR A 133 23.24 -0.86 15.55
N VAL A 134 23.24 0.26 16.27
CA VAL A 134 24.35 1.18 16.38
C VAL A 134 24.74 1.29 17.84
N GLU A 135 26.01 1.03 18.14
CA GLU A 135 26.54 1.03 19.51
C GLU A 135 27.70 2.02 19.67
N HIS A 136 27.84 2.52 20.90
CA HIS A 136 28.94 3.35 21.39
C HIS A 136 29.21 4.60 20.56
N GLN A 137 28.17 5.17 19.94
CA GLN A 137 28.33 6.39 19.16
C GLN A 137 28.37 7.62 20.07
N SER A 138 29.24 8.56 19.75
CA SER A 138 29.16 9.90 20.33
C SER A 138 27.97 10.64 19.73
N PHE A 139 27.29 11.46 20.53
CA PHE A 139 26.35 12.43 20.00
C PHE A 139 27.07 13.41 19.06
N ALA A 140 26.37 13.89 18.05
CA ALA A 140 26.95 14.72 16.99
C ALA A 140 27.00 16.19 17.32
N MET A 141 26.02 16.65 18.10
CA MET A 141 25.84 18.05 18.42
C MET A 141 25.19 18.18 19.80
N ALA A 142 25.60 19.20 20.53
CA ALA A 142 24.90 19.66 21.72
C ALA A 142 24.33 21.06 21.46
N ARG A 143 23.10 21.31 21.92
CA ARG A 143 22.47 22.64 21.90
C ARG A 143 22.01 22.98 23.32
N THR A 144 21.87 24.27 23.62
CA THR A 144 21.41 24.67 24.95
C THR A 144 20.68 26.00 24.93
N THR A 145 19.89 26.24 25.98
CA THR A 145 19.29 27.53 26.30
C THR A 145 19.99 28.27 27.44
N GLY A 146 20.97 27.65 28.12
CA GLY A 146 21.65 28.28 29.28
C GLY A 146 22.81 27.51 29.91
N TRP A 147 23.21 26.35 29.38
CA TRP A 147 24.38 25.61 29.85
C TRP A 147 25.67 26.22 29.30
N ALA A 148 26.73 26.24 30.11
CA ALA A 148 28.06 26.63 29.66
C ALA A 148 28.77 25.45 28.97
N ASN A 149 29.54 25.75 27.92
CA ASN A 149 30.34 24.77 27.15
C ASN A 149 29.56 23.53 26.66
N PRO A 150 28.38 23.68 26.02
CA PRO A 150 27.49 22.55 25.71
C PRO A 150 28.16 21.46 24.86
N GLN A 151 29.06 21.80 23.94
CA GLN A 151 29.75 20.82 23.08
C GLN A 151 30.65 19.86 23.87
N ASN A 152 31.11 20.25 25.07
CA ASN A 152 31.95 19.38 25.88
C ASN A 152 31.17 18.21 26.52
N ALA A 153 29.83 18.21 26.41
CA ALA A 153 29.01 17.03 26.71
C ALA A 153 29.28 15.84 25.76
N LEU A 154 29.79 16.12 24.55
CA LEU A 154 29.97 15.12 23.47
C LEU A 154 31.34 14.44 23.50
N ASN A 155 32.37 15.10 24.03
CA ASN A 155 33.76 14.67 23.91
C ASN A 155 34.01 13.40 24.72
N ALA A 156 34.45 12.32 24.06
CA ALA A 156 34.83 11.05 24.69
C ALA A 156 36.22 11.08 25.37
N THR A 157 36.97 12.18 25.25
CA THR A 157 38.31 12.34 25.86
C THR A 157 38.27 13.41 26.95
N ASP A 158 38.69 13.02 28.16
CA ASP A 158 38.64 13.76 29.44
C ASP A 158 39.59 14.97 29.52
N THR A 159 39.79 15.69 28.41
CA THR A 159 40.79 16.78 28.30
C THR A 159 40.18 18.18 28.17
N GLY A 160 38.84 18.30 28.07
CA GLY A 160 38.11 19.57 28.01
C GLY A 160 37.24 19.81 29.25
N ALA A 161 36.85 21.07 29.52
CA ALA A 161 35.96 21.41 30.64
C ALA A 161 34.52 20.93 30.39
N ALA A 162 33.90 20.16 31.30
CA ALA A 162 32.55 19.63 31.14
C ALA A 162 31.48 20.69 30.79
N ALA A 163 30.36 20.26 30.20
CA ALA A 163 29.17 21.10 30.06
C ALA A 163 28.54 21.31 31.45
N THR A 164 28.23 22.55 31.82
CA THR A 164 27.81 22.87 33.20
C THR A 164 26.57 23.75 33.28
N VAL A 165 25.81 23.58 34.37
CA VAL A 165 24.68 24.46 34.74
C VAL A 165 24.67 24.69 36.25
N THR A 166 24.20 25.87 36.68
CA THR A 166 24.20 26.29 38.09
C THR A 166 23.03 27.21 38.35
N ALA A 167 22.33 27.04 39.48
CA ALA A 167 21.20 27.89 39.90
C ALA A 167 20.06 28.03 38.88
N ASP A 168 19.86 27.04 38.00
CA ASP A 168 18.88 27.06 36.91
C ASP A 168 18.27 25.67 36.68
N ASN A 169 16.94 25.56 36.72
CA ASN A 169 16.17 24.34 36.45
C ASN A 169 15.25 24.40 35.22
N VAL A 170 15.35 25.49 34.46
CA VAL A 170 14.57 25.75 33.25
C VAL A 170 15.43 25.48 32.02
N SER A 171 16.71 25.86 32.06
CA SER A 171 17.59 25.67 30.90
C SER A 171 17.89 24.21 30.62
N VAL A 172 17.78 23.86 29.34
CA VAL A 172 18.02 22.50 28.85
C VAL A 172 19.36 22.41 28.12
N LEU A 173 20.01 21.27 28.26
CA LEU A 173 21.04 20.77 27.36
C LEU A 173 20.38 19.72 26.47
N GLN A 174 20.45 19.92 25.16
CA GLN A 174 19.94 18.98 24.16
C GLN A 174 21.12 18.25 23.53
N LEU A 175 21.11 16.92 23.57
CA LEU A 175 22.08 16.07 22.87
C LEU A 175 21.43 15.45 21.63
N LEU A 176 22.04 15.67 20.46
CA LEU A 176 21.51 15.25 19.17
C LEU A 176 22.36 14.12 18.56
N PRO A 177 21.75 13.02 18.10
CA PRO A 177 22.48 11.90 17.48
C PRO A 177 23.07 12.29 16.11
N GLN A 178 24.00 11.46 15.57
CA GLN A 178 24.65 11.70 14.26
C GLN A 178 23.72 11.61 13.05
N ASN A 179 23.99 12.44 12.03
CA ASN A 179 23.31 12.47 10.73
C ASN A 179 24.32 12.54 9.57
N ASN A 180 24.71 11.39 9.00
CA ASN A 180 25.76 11.29 7.96
C ASN A 180 25.20 10.96 6.54
N GLY A 181 24.01 11.45 6.21
CA GLY A 181 23.61 11.82 4.83
C GLY A 181 23.43 10.74 3.75
N TYR A 182 23.97 9.52 3.88
CA TYR A 182 23.84 8.50 2.83
C TYR A 182 23.27 7.16 3.30
N PHE A 183 23.36 6.86 4.60
CA PHE A 183 22.95 5.61 5.23
C PHE A 183 23.24 5.78 6.75
N GLY A 184 22.64 6.77 7.43
CA GLY A 184 23.01 7.16 8.80
C GLY A 184 21.79 7.61 9.59
N TYR A 185 21.16 6.67 10.30
CA TYR A 185 19.71 6.69 10.51
C TYR A 185 19.26 7.39 11.79
N ILE A 186 18.85 8.66 11.63
CA ILE A 186 17.48 9.09 11.96
C ILE A 186 17.02 10.06 10.85
N SER A 187 17.12 9.61 9.60
CA SER A 187 16.55 10.27 8.42
C SER A 187 15.79 9.20 7.65
N PHE A 188 14.53 9.45 7.36
CA PHE A 188 13.64 8.49 6.72
C PHE A 188 13.93 8.52 5.23
N PHE A 189 14.41 7.40 4.69
CA PHE A 189 14.43 7.22 3.25
C PHE A 189 13.00 7.23 2.72
N LYS A 190 12.62 8.36 2.14
CA LYS A 190 11.47 8.49 1.27
C LYS A 190 11.88 7.96 -0.10
N GLY A 191 11.81 6.65 -0.30
CA GLY A 191 11.84 6.13 -1.67
C GLY A 191 10.59 6.61 -2.42
N SER A 192 10.64 6.70 -3.76
CA SER A 192 9.48 6.93 -4.63
C SER A 192 8.33 5.90 -4.48
N HIS A 193 8.47 4.94 -3.55
CA HIS A 193 7.62 3.76 -3.38
C HIS A 193 6.94 3.66 -2.00
N GLY A 194 7.06 4.66 -1.11
CA GLY A 194 6.05 4.84 -0.06
C GLY A 194 6.14 4.10 1.27
N ALA A 195 7.08 3.19 1.47
CA ALA A 195 7.25 2.58 2.78
C ALA A 195 8.07 3.49 3.71
N ASN A 196 7.70 3.56 5.00
CA ASN A 196 8.66 3.89 6.03
C ASN A 196 9.63 2.72 6.14
N GLN A 197 10.64 2.74 5.28
CA GLN A 197 11.59 1.63 5.18
C GLN A 197 12.26 1.35 6.51
N ILE A 198 12.36 2.34 7.41
CA ILE A 198 13.09 2.27 8.67
C ILE A 198 12.36 3.07 9.76
N TYR A 199 12.29 2.56 10.99
CA TYR A 199 11.72 3.20 12.19
C TYR A 199 12.59 2.91 13.42
N LEU A 200 12.46 3.66 14.50
CA LEU A 200 13.29 3.49 15.70
C LEU A 200 12.71 2.43 16.63
N ASN A 201 13.46 1.34 16.86
CA ASN A 201 13.05 0.25 17.74
C ASN A 201 13.37 0.54 19.20
N TRP A 202 14.54 1.06 19.50
CA TRP A 202 14.85 1.51 20.84
C TRP A 202 15.96 2.54 20.80
N PHE A 203 15.98 3.37 21.84
CA PHE A 203 16.98 4.40 22.03
C PHE A 203 17.54 4.26 23.43
N GLN A 204 18.85 4.20 23.58
CA GLN A 204 19.52 4.12 24.86
C GLN A 204 20.64 5.14 24.91
N THR A 205 20.73 5.87 26.02
CA THR A 205 21.75 6.90 26.20
C THR A 205 22.51 6.63 27.48
N THR A 206 23.83 6.81 27.42
CA THR A 206 24.69 6.87 28.61
C THR A 206 25.21 8.29 28.75
N VAL A 207 24.96 8.91 29.91
CA VAL A 207 25.40 10.25 30.26
C VAL A 207 26.40 10.14 31.40
N HIS A 208 27.61 10.67 31.23
CA HIS A 208 28.53 10.86 32.34
C HIS A 208 28.21 12.19 33.03
N ALA A 209 27.84 12.13 34.30
CA ALA A 209 27.45 13.31 35.05
C ALA A 209 27.95 13.28 36.50
N SER A 210 28.14 14.47 37.06
CA SER A 210 28.46 14.69 38.48
C SER A 210 27.85 15.99 39.00
N ILE A 211 27.79 16.13 40.33
CA ILE A 211 27.35 17.34 41.03
C ILE A 211 28.35 17.73 42.11
N ASN A 212 28.65 19.02 42.29
CA ASN A 212 29.66 19.45 43.27
C ASN A 212 29.21 19.44 44.75
N ASN A 213 28.07 18.82 45.08
CA ASN A 213 27.52 18.76 46.44
C ASN A 213 27.78 17.40 47.09
N THR A 214 28.64 17.38 48.10
CA THR A 214 29.05 16.14 48.81
C THR A 214 27.90 15.42 49.51
N SER A 215 26.81 16.12 49.83
CA SER A 215 25.62 15.53 50.44
C SER A 215 24.91 14.54 49.50
N CYS A 216 25.10 14.70 48.19
CA CYS A 216 24.46 13.86 47.18
C CYS A 216 25.02 12.44 47.12
N ASN A 217 26.20 12.19 47.71
CA ASN A 217 26.76 10.84 47.81
C ASN A 217 26.01 9.94 48.80
N THR A 218 25.26 10.51 49.74
CA THR A 218 24.58 9.78 50.82
C THR A 218 23.09 10.09 50.95
N MET A 219 22.60 11.17 50.31
CA MET A 219 21.21 11.60 50.38
C MET A 219 20.58 11.79 48.99
N ASN A 220 19.41 11.20 48.76
CA ASN A 220 18.64 11.32 47.52
C ASN A 220 17.71 12.56 47.54
N MET A 221 18.29 13.74 47.69
CA MET A 221 17.56 15.02 47.72
C MET A 221 17.24 15.51 46.31
N ASP A 222 16.23 16.36 46.15
CA ASP A 222 15.86 16.90 44.84
C ASP A 222 16.95 17.79 44.22
N ASP A 223 17.72 18.51 45.05
CA ASP A 223 18.87 19.30 44.59
C ASP A 223 19.99 18.45 43.96
N CYS A 224 20.02 17.16 44.29
CA CYS A 224 20.99 16.19 43.79
C CYS A 224 20.58 15.53 42.47
N LYS A 225 19.45 15.94 41.85
CA LYS A 225 18.88 15.23 40.70
C LYS A 225 19.01 15.99 39.39
N LEU A 226 19.31 15.21 38.35
CA LEU A 226 19.19 15.59 36.95
C LEU A 226 17.89 15.03 36.38
N VAL A 227 17.14 15.84 35.62
CA VAL A 227 15.97 15.37 34.87
C VAL A 227 16.39 15.05 33.44
N VAL A 228 16.07 13.84 32.98
CA VAL A 228 16.41 13.33 31.64
C VAL A 228 15.15 12.80 30.95
N CYS A 229 14.97 13.13 29.66
CA CYS A 229 13.86 12.64 28.84
C CYS A 229 14.17 12.73 27.34
N LEU A 230 13.40 12.04 26.48
CA LEU A 230 13.44 12.27 25.03
C LEU A 230 12.64 13.53 24.68
N THR A 231 13.11 14.19 23.62
CA THR A 231 12.39 15.28 22.96
C THR A 231 12.23 15.02 21.48
N VAL A 232 11.17 15.57 20.90
CA VAL A 232 10.93 15.63 19.45
C VAL A 232 11.01 17.07 18.92
N ASN A 233 11.02 18.07 19.81
CA ASN A 233 11.02 19.50 19.47
C ASN A 233 12.28 20.24 19.93
N GLY A 234 13.17 19.60 20.71
CA GLY A 234 14.41 20.19 21.20
C GLY A 234 14.24 21.18 22.36
N VAL A 235 13.01 21.36 22.87
CA VAL A 235 12.69 22.36 23.90
C VAL A 235 12.09 21.71 25.16
N SER A 236 11.18 20.77 24.97
CA SER A 236 10.47 20.08 26.06
C SER A 236 10.53 18.57 25.89
N CYS A 237 10.32 17.83 26.99
CA CYS A 237 10.06 16.40 26.89
C CYS A 237 8.85 16.17 25.97
N TYR A 238 8.86 15.10 25.18
CA TYR A 238 7.69 14.75 24.39
C TYR A 238 6.53 14.32 25.32
N ASN A 239 5.27 14.53 24.91
CA ASN A 239 4.08 14.44 25.77
C ASN A 239 3.76 13.02 26.30
N GLY A 240 4.52 11.99 25.92
CA GLY A 240 4.42 10.62 26.44
C GLY A 240 5.73 10.11 27.04
N ALA A 241 6.76 10.96 27.15
CA ALA A 241 8.07 10.57 27.63
C ALA A 241 8.06 10.32 29.13
N GLN A 242 8.73 9.25 29.55
CA GLN A 242 9.23 9.10 30.89
C GLN A 242 10.24 10.21 31.15
N GLN A 243 10.04 10.93 32.26
CA GLN A 243 11.05 11.82 32.82
C GLN A 243 11.73 11.08 33.95
N TRP A 244 13.04 10.85 33.84
CA TRP A 244 13.82 10.28 34.94
C TRP A 244 14.41 11.38 35.78
N GLU A 245 14.26 11.25 37.09
CA GLU A 245 14.96 12.09 38.05
C GLU A 245 16.16 11.30 38.59
N GLN A 246 17.31 11.46 37.95
CA GLN A 246 18.52 10.71 38.24
C GLN A 246 19.31 11.37 39.38
N PRO A 247 19.50 10.70 40.54
CA PRO A 247 20.39 11.19 41.58
C PRO A 247 21.84 11.13 41.10
N LEU A 248 22.58 12.22 41.32
CA LEU A 248 23.98 12.40 40.95
C LEU A 248 24.90 12.22 42.15
N SER A 249 26.17 11.86 41.88
CA SER A 249 27.24 11.82 42.89
C SER A 249 28.29 12.91 42.61
N THR A 250 29.22 13.13 43.55
CA THR A 250 30.35 14.05 43.32
C THR A 250 31.42 13.51 42.38
N THR A 251 31.38 12.22 42.09
CA THR A 251 32.32 11.56 41.18
C THR A 251 31.64 11.42 39.81
N ASP A 252 32.38 11.70 38.73
CA ASP A 252 31.88 11.45 37.38
C ASP A 252 31.44 9.99 37.24
N THR A 253 30.15 9.79 36.95
CA THR A 253 29.51 8.48 36.93
C THR A 253 28.68 8.34 35.66
N ALA A 254 28.75 7.17 35.04
CA ALA A 254 27.92 6.83 33.89
C ALA A 254 26.50 6.45 34.32
N TYR A 255 25.50 7.16 33.81
CA TYR A 255 24.08 6.86 34.01
C TYR A 255 23.45 6.45 32.68
N THR A 256 22.84 5.26 32.64
CA THR A 256 22.20 4.73 31.44
C THR A 256 20.68 4.87 31.50
N PHE A 257 20.11 5.36 30.40
CA PHE A 257 18.69 5.64 30.23
C PHE A 257 18.15 4.87 29.03
N GLY A 258 16.97 4.26 29.17
CA GLY A 258 16.38 3.37 28.17
C GLY A 258 16.89 1.94 28.24
N THR A 259 16.10 1.04 27.68
CA THR A 259 16.40 -0.38 27.55
C THR A 259 16.65 -0.76 26.08
N ARG A 260 17.03 -2.01 25.84
CA ARG A 260 17.20 -2.59 24.49
C ARG A 260 16.00 -3.48 24.10
N THR A 261 14.86 -3.29 24.76
CA THR A 261 13.62 -4.04 24.48
C THR A 261 12.98 -3.56 23.18
N ALA A 262 12.02 -4.32 22.64
CA ALA A 262 11.37 -3.95 21.38
C ALA A 262 10.43 -2.76 21.59
N ILE A 263 10.62 -1.71 20.80
CA ILE A 263 9.88 -0.45 20.88
C ILE A 263 9.98 0.19 22.28
N ASP A 264 11.20 0.65 22.61
CA ASP A 264 11.48 1.46 23.81
C ASP A 264 12.07 2.82 23.42
N LEU A 265 11.17 3.79 23.26
CA LEU A 265 11.48 5.21 23.06
C LEU A 265 11.13 6.00 24.32
N TRP A 266 11.37 5.38 25.48
CA TRP A 266 11.19 5.98 26.80
C TRP A 266 9.75 6.40 27.06
N GLN A 267 8.77 5.70 26.48
CA GLN A 267 7.36 6.00 26.69
C GLN A 267 6.86 5.55 28.06
N MET A 268 6.02 6.38 28.68
CA MET A 268 5.25 5.99 29.85
C MET A 268 4.27 4.86 29.49
N ALA A 269 3.94 4.02 30.46
CA ALA A 269 2.98 2.94 30.27
C ALA A 269 1.63 3.48 29.73
N GLY A 270 1.14 2.88 28.64
CA GLY A 270 -0.10 3.30 27.97
C GLY A 270 0.03 4.55 27.08
N SER A 271 1.22 5.14 26.95
CA SER A 271 1.50 6.21 25.99
C SER A 271 2.10 5.66 24.70
N ARG A 272 1.84 6.34 23.57
CA ARG A 272 2.49 5.97 22.31
C ARG A 272 3.99 6.31 22.32
N PRO A 273 4.84 5.52 21.65
CA PRO A 273 6.20 5.93 21.34
C PRO A 273 6.21 7.12 20.37
N ALA A 274 7.33 7.84 20.30
CA ALA A 274 7.54 8.82 19.24
C ALA A 274 7.54 8.12 17.87
N ASN A 275 6.85 8.68 16.88
CA ASN A 275 6.77 8.06 15.56
C ASN A 275 7.97 8.44 14.69
N GLY A 276 8.06 7.80 13.52
CA GLY A 276 9.16 8.04 12.62
C GLY A 276 9.31 9.51 12.18
N ALA A 277 8.22 10.13 11.77
CA ALA A 277 8.21 11.54 11.37
C ALA A 277 8.65 12.49 12.49
N GLU A 278 8.37 12.16 13.75
CA GLU A 278 8.75 12.94 14.93
C GLU A 278 10.23 12.82 15.30
N VAL A 279 10.84 11.66 15.04
CA VAL A 279 12.28 11.46 15.33
C VAL A 279 13.17 11.91 14.16
N ALA A 280 12.62 12.01 12.95
CA ALA A 280 13.32 12.33 11.71
C ALA A 280 14.09 13.67 11.74
N THR A 281 15.33 13.65 11.24
CA THR A 281 15.98 14.85 10.72
C THR A 281 15.32 15.24 9.41
N ARG A 282 14.92 16.51 9.31
CA ARG A 282 14.29 17.08 8.11
C ARG A 282 15.34 17.75 7.23
N LEU A 283 15.33 17.42 5.94
CA LEU A 283 16.22 17.97 4.92
C LEU A 283 15.40 18.53 3.75
N GLY A 284 15.72 19.74 3.32
CA GLY A 284 15.05 20.31 2.15
C GLY A 284 15.58 21.67 1.78
N THR A 285 14.74 22.44 1.10
CA THR A 285 15.03 23.81 0.70
C THR A 285 13.89 24.76 1.06
N VAL A 286 14.26 26.00 1.37
CA VAL A 286 13.34 27.08 1.76
C VAL A 286 13.63 28.36 0.99
N SER A 287 12.64 29.26 0.96
CA SER A 287 12.81 30.65 0.56
C SER A 287 12.60 31.57 1.76
N CYS A 288 13.47 32.57 1.89
CA CYS A 288 13.34 33.65 2.87
C CYS A 288 13.16 34.98 2.14
N ASP A 289 12.31 35.85 2.67
CA ASP A 289 11.99 37.17 2.08
C ASP A 289 12.69 38.34 2.80
N GLY A 290 13.57 38.05 3.76
CA GLY A 290 14.21 39.06 4.61
C GLY A 290 13.45 39.32 5.92
N SER A 291 12.29 38.68 6.12
CA SER A 291 11.55 38.71 7.38
C SER A 291 11.82 37.46 8.22
N THR A 292 11.06 37.30 9.31
CA THR A 292 11.02 36.08 10.14
C THR A 292 10.20 34.96 9.51
N ALA A 293 9.49 35.19 8.40
CA ALA A 293 8.73 34.16 7.70
C ALA A 293 9.64 33.30 6.82
N VAL A 294 9.39 31.99 6.82
CA VAL A 294 10.12 31.02 5.98
C VAL A 294 9.11 30.15 5.25
N SER A 295 9.27 30.05 3.93
CA SER A 295 8.41 29.23 3.08
C SER A 295 9.17 28.03 2.54
N TYR A 296 8.51 26.87 2.55
CA TYR A 296 9.00 25.64 1.95
C TYR A 296 9.14 25.80 0.42
N ALA A 297 10.26 25.32 -0.14
CA ALA A 297 10.51 25.28 -1.58
C ALA A 297 10.62 23.84 -2.13
N GLY A 298 11.16 22.89 -1.36
CA GLY A 298 11.33 21.50 -1.78
C GLY A 298 11.93 20.61 -0.69
N GLY A 299 11.86 19.28 -0.86
CA GLY A 299 12.36 18.31 0.14
C GLY A 299 11.33 17.98 1.22
N ASP A 300 11.78 17.78 2.46
CA ASP A 300 10.90 17.44 3.59
C ASP A 300 10.00 18.60 4.03
N PHE A 301 8.82 18.27 4.58
CA PHE A 301 7.98 19.26 5.23
C PHE A 301 8.52 19.64 6.62
N PHE A 302 8.09 20.81 7.12
CA PHE A 302 8.36 21.22 8.49
C PHE A 302 7.61 20.35 9.49
N GLY A 303 8.27 20.00 10.60
CA GLY A 303 7.69 19.15 11.64
C GLY A 303 6.55 19.87 12.38
N PRO A 304 5.29 19.41 12.32
CA PRO A 304 4.15 20.08 12.97
C PRO A 304 4.24 20.06 14.51
N HIS A 305 5.09 19.21 15.07
CA HIS A 305 5.35 19.11 16.50
C HIS A 305 6.40 20.12 17.01
N TRP A 306 7.04 20.89 16.13
CA TRP A 306 8.00 21.92 16.53
C TRP A 306 7.29 23.11 17.19
N THR A 307 7.84 23.54 18.32
CA THR A 307 7.30 24.61 19.16
C THR A 307 8.25 25.81 19.20
N THR A 308 7.83 26.90 19.85
CA THR A 308 8.69 28.06 20.12
C THR A 308 9.98 27.63 20.82
N GLY A 309 11.14 27.93 20.23
CA GLY A 309 12.47 27.57 20.72
C GLY A 309 13.11 26.38 20.00
N SER A 310 12.34 25.63 19.20
CA SER A 310 12.88 24.59 18.30
C SER A 310 13.88 25.21 17.33
N THR A 311 14.81 24.43 16.79
CA THR A 311 15.92 24.97 15.97
C THR A 311 15.85 24.47 14.53
N ILE A 312 16.17 25.35 13.58
CA ILE A 312 16.33 25.04 12.15
C ILE A 312 17.61 25.70 11.64
N THR A 313 18.41 24.96 10.88
CA THR A 313 19.62 25.46 10.24
C THR A 313 19.29 25.82 8.80
N ILE A 314 19.41 27.08 8.39
CA ILE A 314 19.15 27.55 7.03
C ILE A 314 20.46 28.13 6.48
N ASN A 315 20.92 27.60 5.34
CA ASN A 315 22.17 28.01 4.70
C ASN A 315 23.36 28.05 5.68
N GLY A 316 23.48 27.02 6.53
CA GLY A 316 24.53 26.88 7.54
C GLY A 316 24.38 27.71 8.81
N SER A 317 23.32 28.53 8.94
CA SER A 317 23.06 29.35 10.14
C SER A 317 21.88 28.82 10.94
N ASP A 318 22.01 28.73 12.26
CA ASP A 318 20.93 28.28 13.16
C ASP A 318 19.95 29.42 13.48
N TYR A 319 18.66 29.13 13.37
CA TYR A 319 17.56 30.02 13.74
C TYR A 319 16.64 29.34 14.75
N LYS A 320 16.07 30.14 15.65
CA LYS A 320 15.03 29.70 16.57
C LYS A 320 13.66 29.86 15.92
N ILE A 321 12.86 28.81 16.00
CA ILE A 321 11.47 28.78 15.54
C ILE A 321 10.62 29.50 16.59
N SER A 322 9.78 30.44 16.13
CA SER A 322 8.71 31.03 16.93
C SER A 322 7.47 30.14 16.93
N GLY A 323 7.16 29.50 15.80
CA GLY A 323 6.07 28.53 15.67
C GLY A 323 5.95 28.02 14.25
N VAL A 324 5.31 26.87 14.09
CA VAL A 324 4.96 26.32 12.78
C VAL A 324 3.57 26.82 12.40
N ILE A 325 3.47 27.50 11.25
CA ILE A 325 2.19 28.02 10.75
C ILE A 325 1.43 26.86 10.09
N ASN A 326 2.11 26.14 9.19
CA ASN A 326 1.67 24.88 8.61
C ASN A 326 2.90 24.08 8.13
N THR A 327 2.69 22.90 7.56
CA THR A 327 3.82 22.02 7.17
C THR A 327 4.69 22.57 6.03
N ARG A 328 4.28 23.69 5.40
CA ARG A 328 5.01 24.42 4.34
C ARG A 328 5.42 25.84 4.73
N ALA A 329 5.08 26.30 5.92
CA ALA A 329 5.40 27.66 6.39
C ALA A 329 5.69 27.68 7.89
N LEU A 330 6.80 28.32 8.27
CA LEU A 330 7.15 28.53 9.68
C LEU A 330 7.54 29.97 9.95
N GLN A 331 7.46 30.36 11.22
CA GLN A 331 7.88 31.65 11.72
C GLN A 331 9.14 31.48 12.58
N LEU A 332 10.16 32.28 12.33
CA LEU A 332 11.38 32.38 13.12
C LEU A 332 11.28 33.49 14.18
N GLN A 333 12.17 33.47 15.16
CA GLN A 333 12.31 34.54 16.17
C GLN A 333 13.20 35.69 15.67
N SER A 334 14.06 35.43 14.69
CA SER A 334 14.93 36.41 14.04
C SER A 334 14.81 36.32 12.53
N ALA A 335 15.02 37.44 11.84
CA ALA A 335 14.87 37.51 10.38
C ALA A 335 15.87 36.57 9.67
N CYS A 336 15.38 35.83 8.67
CA CYS A 336 16.20 35.07 7.74
C CYS A 336 16.56 35.97 6.54
N PRO A 337 17.85 36.13 6.18
CA PRO A 337 18.26 36.93 5.04
C PRO A 337 17.52 36.54 3.76
N SER A 338 17.08 37.53 2.98
CA SER A 338 16.35 37.29 1.73
C SER A 338 17.19 36.45 0.77
N THR A 339 16.59 35.42 0.21
CA THR A 339 17.22 34.55 -0.79
C THR A 339 16.92 35.01 -2.23
N ASN A 340 16.26 36.16 -2.40
CA ASN A 340 15.87 36.73 -3.70
C ASN A 340 15.15 35.71 -4.62
N GLY A 341 14.28 34.88 -4.04
CA GLY A 341 13.53 33.84 -4.75
C GLY A 341 14.33 32.56 -5.06
N SER A 342 15.60 32.49 -4.68
CA SER A 342 16.39 31.25 -4.77
C SER A 342 16.09 30.33 -3.59
N ALA A 343 15.92 29.04 -3.85
CA ALA A 343 15.76 28.03 -2.81
C ALA A 343 17.12 27.74 -2.15
N VAL A 344 17.21 27.84 -0.82
CA VAL A 344 18.42 27.52 -0.05
C VAL A 344 18.21 26.30 0.83
N ALA A 345 19.27 25.52 1.04
CA ALA A 345 19.18 24.31 1.85
C ALA A 345 18.84 24.61 3.32
N TYR A 346 17.99 23.76 3.91
CA TYR A 346 17.76 23.72 5.33
C TYR A 346 17.92 22.31 5.90
N GLN A 347 18.28 22.25 7.18
CA GLN A 347 18.33 21.03 7.98
C GLN A 347 17.70 21.31 9.35
N ALA A 348 16.90 20.39 9.87
CA ALA A 348 16.37 20.48 11.22
C ALA A 348 16.36 19.11 11.91
N THR A 349 17.20 18.98 12.94
CA THR A 349 17.16 17.86 13.89
C THR A 349 16.74 18.41 15.24
N ASN A 350 15.55 18.05 15.69
CA ASN A 350 15.01 18.45 16.99
C ASN A 350 14.75 17.26 17.92
N PHE A 351 14.85 16.03 17.40
CA PHE A 351 14.87 14.83 18.22
C PHE A 351 16.19 14.66 18.96
N GLY A 352 16.13 14.18 20.20
CA GLY A 352 17.31 13.89 21.01
C GLY A 352 16.99 13.72 22.49
N VAL A 353 18.01 13.89 23.32
CA VAL A 353 17.90 13.82 24.79
C VAL A 353 17.94 15.22 25.38
N LEU A 354 17.00 15.54 26.27
CA LEU A 354 17.05 16.76 27.08
C LEU A 354 17.52 16.43 28.49
N LEU A 355 18.44 17.26 28.98
CA LEU A 355 18.93 17.24 30.34
C LEU A 355 18.68 18.60 30.98
N ARG A 356 18.17 18.62 32.22
CA ARG A 356 18.06 19.84 33.03
C ARG A 356 18.24 19.53 34.51
N LYS A 357 18.73 20.47 35.29
CA LYS A 357 18.76 20.34 36.75
C LYS A 357 17.32 20.32 37.29
N LYS A 358 17.04 19.54 38.34
CA LYS A 358 15.68 19.46 38.92
C LYS A 358 15.27 20.75 39.65
N THR A 359 16.19 21.38 40.35
CA THR A 359 15.93 22.55 41.22
C THR A 359 16.86 23.72 40.90
N THR A 360 16.57 24.89 41.45
CA THR A 360 17.39 26.10 41.29
C THR A 360 18.55 26.18 42.30
N SER A 361 18.98 25.04 42.88
CA SER A 361 20.11 25.01 43.82
C SER A 361 21.39 25.58 43.17
N ALA A 362 22.23 26.22 44.00
CA ALA A 362 23.53 26.77 43.59
C ALA A 362 24.60 25.70 43.29
N ASP A 363 24.28 24.41 43.48
CA ASP A 363 25.19 23.32 43.12
C ASP A 363 25.39 23.26 41.60
N ILE A 364 26.61 22.95 41.18
CA ILE A 364 27.02 22.84 39.78
C ILE A 364 26.83 21.38 39.34
N VAL A 365 26.01 21.19 38.30
CA VAL A 365 25.92 19.90 37.59
C VAL A 365 26.85 19.94 36.39
N SER A 366 27.66 18.89 36.21
CA SER A 366 28.61 18.73 35.11
C SER A 366 28.24 17.50 34.28
N VAL A 367 28.29 17.60 32.95
CA VAL A 367 28.00 16.52 32.00
C VAL A 367 29.11 16.44 30.93
N GLN A 368 29.59 15.22 30.66
CA GLN A 368 30.60 14.93 29.64
C GLN A 368 30.38 13.55 28.98
N ALA A 369 31.25 13.19 28.02
CA ALA A 369 31.40 11.85 27.44
C ALA A 369 30.08 11.09 27.13
N SER A 370 29.06 11.79 26.66
CA SER A 370 27.74 11.20 26.45
C SER A 370 27.71 10.35 25.18
N GLN A 371 27.17 9.14 25.28
CA GLN A 371 27.09 8.17 24.20
C GLN A 371 25.65 7.72 23.96
N VAL A 372 25.38 7.30 22.73
CA VAL A 372 24.08 6.76 22.32
C VAL A 372 24.25 5.38 21.68
N ASN A 373 23.34 4.48 22.06
CA ASN A 373 23.07 3.23 21.38
C ASN A 373 21.64 3.32 20.85
N TYR A 374 21.38 2.83 19.65
CA TYR A 374 20.01 2.71 19.15
C TYR A 374 19.89 1.56 18.17
N GLN A 375 18.66 1.08 18.01
CA GLN A 375 18.33 0.14 16.96
C GLN A 375 17.19 0.71 16.14
N THR A 376 17.29 0.60 14.83
CA THR A 376 16.18 0.84 13.93
C THR A 376 15.63 -0.48 13.40
N GLY A 377 14.32 -0.62 13.33
CA GLY A 377 13.65 -1.67 12.57
C GLY A 377 13.54 -1.25 11.12
N ALA A 378 13.68 -2.20 10.19
CA ALA A 378 13.42 -1.99 8.78
C ALA A 378 12.18 -2.77 8.35
N PHE A 379 11.35 -2.18 7.51
CA PHE A 379 10.16 -2.84 7.01
C PHE A 379 10.54 -4.09 6.19
N PRO A 380 10.00 -5.28 6.51
CA PRO A 380 10.10 -6.45 5.65
C PRO A 380 9.22 -6.20 4.42
N PHE A 381 9.86 -5.80 3.32
CA PHE A 381 9.21 -5.28 2.12
C PHE A 381 8.69 -6.41 1.22
N TRP A 382 7.42 -6.32 0.81
CA TRP A 382 6.76 -7.27 -0.09
C TRP A 382 6.64 -6.64 -1.48
N ASP A 383 6.78 -7.45 -2.53
CA ASP A 383 6.72 -6.93 -3.90
C ASP A 383 5.33 -6.39 -4.24
N TYR A 384 5.27 -5.42 -5.16
CA TYR A 384 4.08 -4.68 -5.56
C TYR A 384 3.39 -5.24 -6.81
N THR A 385 3.69 -6.50 -7.17
CA THR A 385 3.13 -7.17 -8.34
C THR A 385 2.58 -8.55 -7.99
N GLY A 386 1.47 -8.91 -8.64
CA GLY A 386 0.88 -10.24 -8.57
C GLY A 386 1.48 -11.25 -9.55
N ALA A 387 2.53 -10.89 -10.28
CA ALA A 387 3.16 -11.74 -11.29
C ALA A 387 4.20 -12.73 -10.73
N TYR A 388 4.61 -12.59 -9.46
CA TYR A 388 5.63 -13.43 -8.83
C TYR A 388 5.10 -14.03 -7.53
N ASP A 389 5.42 -15.30 -7.28
CA ASP A 389 5.12 -15.92 -5.99
C ASP A 389 6.22 -15.65 -4.98
N MET A 390 5.82 -15.15 -3.81
CA MET A 390 6.74 -14.87 -2.71
C MET A 390 6.94 -16.08 -1.78
N CYS A 391 6.23 -17.18 -2.04
CA CYS A 391 6.24 -18.39 -1.23
C CYS A 391 6.54 -19.64 -2.05
N SER A 392 7.07 -20.67 -1.40
CA SER A 392 7.28 -21.99 -1.99
C SER A 392 5.96 -22.56 -2.53
N ALA A 393 5.98 -23.14 -3.73
CA ALA A 393 4.78 -23.69 -4.36
C ALA A 393 4.21 -24.90 -3.58
N THR A 394 5.09 -25.67 -2.95
CA THR A 394 4.76 -26.85 -2.15
C THR A 394 4.99 -26.58 -0.65
N PRO A 395 4.21 -27.22 0.23
CA PRO A 395 4.38 -27.03 1.66
C PRO A 395 5.54 -27.88 2.23
N VAL A 396 6.15 -27.38 3.30
CA VAL A 396 7.14 -28.06 4.15
C VAL A 396 6.62 -28.14 5.58
N ILE A 397 7.05 -29.16 6.33
CA ILE A 397 6.69 -29.32 7.74
C ILE A 397 7.48 -28.31 8.57
N GLY A 398 6.76 -27.45 9.29
CA GLY A 398 7.37 -26.50 10.23
C GLY A 398 7.59 -27.07 11.62
N ALA A 399 8.08 -26.22 12.51
CA ALA A 399 8.42 -26.57 13.88
C ALA A 399 7.25 -27.16 14.70
N SER A 400 6.04 -26.67 14.47
CA SER A 400 4.80 -27.15 15.12
C SER A 400 4.30 -28.50 14.57
N GLY A 401 4.98 -29.09 13.59
CA GLY A 401 4.60 -30.35 12.95
C GLY A 401 3.51 -30.21 11.88
N ASN A 402 3.03 -28.99 11.61
CA ASN A 402 2.04 -28.71 10.59
C ASN A 402 2.71 -28.43 9.22
N PRO A 403 1.99 -28.67 8.10
CA PRO A 403 2.44 -28.22 6.79
C PRO A 403 2.24 -26.71 6.62
N GLY A 404 3.25 -26.04 6.08
CA GLY A 404 3.26 -24.60 5.78
C GLY A 404 4.20 -24.25 4.64
N PHE A 405 4.36 -22.98 4.33
CA PHE A 405 5.13 -22.53 3.17
C PHE A 405 6.28 -21.64 3.61
N ASN A 406 7.44 -21.79 2.95
CA ASN A 406 8.53 -20.84 3.10
C ASN A 406 8.18 -19.62 2.26
N CYS A 407 8.21 -18.42 2.85
CA CYS A 407 7.87 -17.17 2.21
C CYS A 407 8.99 -16.16 2.45
N ALA A 408 9.49 -15.55 1.38
CA ALA A 408 10.60 -14.60 1.43
C ALA A 408 10.09 -13.20 1.14
N THR A 409 10.71 -12.22 1.78
CA THR A 409 10.49 -10.80 1.48
C THR A 409 11.48 -10.31 0.43
N TRP A 410 11.10 -9.29 -0.33
CA TRP A 410 11.89 -8.78 -1.45
C TRP A 410 13.19 -8.11 -0.95
N ASN A 411 14.22 -8.07 -1.80
CA ASN A 411 15.51 -7.41 -1.54
C ASN A 411 16.38 -8.12 -0.47
N GLY A 412 16.76 -9.38 -0.72
CA GLY A 412 17.60 -10.17 0.20
C GLY A 412 16.99 -10.34 1.60
N GLY A 413 15.66 -10.30 1.67
CA GLY A 413 14.91 -10.06 2.90
C GLY A 413 14.79 -11.26 3.84
N SER A 414 14.05 -11.03 4.92
CA SER A 414 13.66 -12.03 5.91
C SER A 414 12.85 -13.17 5.28
N ILE A 415 13.09 -14.41 5.73
CA ILE A 415 12.36 -15.61 5.30
C ILE A 415 11.57 -16.18 6.48
N TYR A 416 10.29 -16.40 6.22
CA TYR A 416 9.32 -16.91 7.16
C TYR A 416 8.87 -18.31 6.73
N TRP A 417 8.66 -19.20 7.67
CA TRP A 417 7.76 -20.34 7.47
C TRP A 417 6.38 -19.94 7.94
N VAL A 418 5.34 -20.23 7.17
CA VAL A 418 3.95 -19.84 7.46
C VAL A 418 3.03 -21.05 7.37
N ASP A 419 2.39 -21.41 8.47
CA ASP A 419 1.43 -22.51 8.56
C ASP A 419 0.26 -22.32 7.57
N GLY A 420 0.01 -23.34 6.73
CA GLY A 420 -0.99 -23.27 5.66
C GLY A 420 -2.44 -23.21 6.12
N VAL A 421 -2.70 -23.52 7.39
CA VAL A 421 -4.03 -23.62 8.02
C VAL A 421 -4.27 -22.46 8.98
N THR A 422 -3.32 -22.21 9.87
CA THR A 422 -3.46 -21.26 10.96
C THR A 422 -2.77 -19.93 10.70
N ALA A 423 -1.86 -19.83 9.73
CA ALA A 423 -0.95 -18.69 9.54
C ALA A 423 -0.12 -18.33 10.80
N GLU A 424 0.16 -19.31 11.67
CA GLU A 424 1.33 -19.21 12.54
C GLU A 424 2.57 -19.00 11.67
N ALA A 425 3.39 -18.01 12.01
CA ALA A 425 4.60 -17.69 11.26
C ALA A 425 5.82 -17.88 12.16
N HIS A 426 6.93 -18.30 11.57
CA HIS A 426 8.24 -18.33 12.23
C HIS A 426 9.26 -17.69 11.31
N LEU A 427 9.92 -16.64 11.80
CA LEU A 427 11.06 -16.06 11.11
C LEU A 427 12.26 -17.00 11.31
N PHE A 428 12.64 -17.78 10.30
CA PHE A 428 13.78 -18.71 10.43
C PHE A 428 15.07 -18.16 9.81
N ALA A 429 15.01 -17.04 9.07
CA ALA A 429 16.19 -16.31 8.61
C ALA A 429 15.92 -14.79 8.48
N ARG A 430 16.69 -13.94 9.16
CA ARG A 430 16.50 -12.46 9.14
C ARG A 430 16.98 -11.75 7.88
N ASN A 431 18.13 -12.14 7.34
CA ASN A 431 18.79 -11.47 6.21
C ASN A 431 19.79 -12.42 5.54
N PHE A 432 19.70 -12.58 4.22
CA PHE A 432 20.56 -13.45 3.44
C PHE A 432 21.73 -12.68 2.83
N ASN A 433 22.76 -12.37 3.63
CA ASN A 433 24.05 -11.93 3.10
C ASN A 433 25.21 -12.62 3.83
N PRO A 434 25.41 -13.93 3.63
CA PRO A 434 26.67 -14.52 4.03
C PRO A 434 27.76 -13.93 3.12
N ALA A 435 28.89 -13.52 3.70
CA ALA A 435 30.05 -12.96 3.01
C ALA A 435 30.65 -13.86 1.89
N GLN A 436 30.04 -15.02 1.62
CA GLN A 436 30.43 -16.06 0.68
C GLN A 436 29.38 -16.39 -0.40
N SER A 437 28.12 -15.94 -0.31
CA SER A 437 27.08 -16.39 -1.26
C SER A 437 27.06 -15.64 -2.59
N GLY A 438 27.44 -14.36 -2.65
CA GLY A 438 27.23 -13.56 -3.87
C GLY A 438 25.75 -13.24 -4.16
N CYS A 439 24.82 -13.54 -3.25
CA CYS A 439 23.46 -13.00 -3.30
C CYS A 439 23.48 -11.57 -2.76
N GLY A 440 23.19 -10.61 -3.63
CA GLY A 440 23.18 -9.19 -3.29
C GLY A 440 22.03 -8.84 -2.35
N GLN A 441 22.18 -7.74 -1.61
CA GLN A 441 21.10 -7.17 -0.78
C GLN A 441 19.86 -6.80 -1.59
N ASN A 442 19.92 -6.77 -2.93
CA ASN A 442 18.81 -6.42 -3.80
C ASN A 442 18.28 -7.57 -4.66
N ASP A 443 18.72 -8.80 -4.39
CA ASP A 443 18.26 -9.95 -5.17
C ASP A 443 16.90 -10.45 -4.66
N SER A 444 16.03 -10.84 -5.59
CA SER A 444 14.80 -11.56 -5.30
C SER A 444 15.14 -13.00 -4.88
N ILE A 445 14.45 -13.50 -3.85
CA ILE A 445 14.53 -14.90 -3.43
C ILE A 445 13.40 -15.65 -4.12
N ILE A 446 13.75 -16.68 -4.90
CA ILE A 446 12.77 -17.49 -5.62
C ILE A 446 12.89 -18.93 -5.16
N PHE A 447 11.78 -19.51 -4.67
CA PHE A 447 11.76 -20.88 -4.18
C PHE A 447 11.69 -21.89 -5.33
N ASP A 448 12.34 -23.03 -5.12
CA ASP A 448 12.21 -24.17 -6.02
C ASP A 448 10.78 -24.73 -6.00
N SER A 449 10.29 -25.12 -7.17
CA SER A 449 8.93 -25.60 -7.35
C SER A 449 8.67 -26.97 -6.73
N THR A 450 9.72 -27.74 -6.44
CA THR A 450 9.62 -29.13 -5.95
C THR A 450 10.10 -29.24 -4.52
N ASN A 451 11.25 -28.64 -4.19
CA ASN A 451 11.80 -28.66 -2.85
C ASN A 451 11.73 -27.26 -2.20
N PRO A 452 10.79 -27.03 -1.27
CA PRO A 452 10.55 -25.71 -0.68
C PRO A 452 11.72 -25.18 0.16
N ASP A 453 12.66 -26.03 0.55
CA ASP A 453 13.89 -25.64 1.26
C ASP A 453 15.03 -25.25 0.31
N ILE A 454 14.83 -25.38 -1.00
CA ILE A 454 15.74 -24.87 -2.04
C ILE A 454 15.23 -23.52 -2.53
N PHE A 455 16.12 -22.55 -2.61
CA PHE A 455 15.84 -21.24 -3.19
C PHE A 455 17.03 -20.69 -3.97
N TYR A 456 16.74 -19.79 -4.89
CA TYR A 456 17.65 -19.22 -5.84
C TYR A 456 17.82 -17.71 -5.60
N CYS A 457 19.05 -17.22 -5.70
CA CYS A 457 19.39 -15.79 -5.66
C CYS A 457 20.73 -15.55 -6.40
N GLY A 458 21.28 -14.33 -6.35
CA GLY A 458 22.57 -14.01 -6.98
C GLY A 458 22.42 -13.72 -8.47
N GLY A 459 22.43 -12.46 -8.88
CA GLY A 459 22.29 -12.03 -10.28
C GLY A 459 23.23 -12.72 -11.29
N ALA A 460 24.35 -12.08 -11.65
CA ALA A 460 25.19 -12.46 -12.80
C ALA A 460 25.74 -13.90 -12.82
N GLN A 461 25.86 -14.55 -11.66
CA GLN A 461 26.47 -15.88 -11.53
C GLN A 461 25.52 -16.97 -11.03
N GLY A 462 24.30 -16.64 -10.59
CA GLY A 462 23.30 -17.58 -10.05
C GLY A 462 23.78 -18.38 -8.84
N GLN A 463 22.95 -18.50 -7.82
CA GLN A 463 23.23 -19.33 -6.65
C GLN A 463 22.01 -20.15 -6.30
N GLN A 464 22.27 -21.43 -6.03
CA GLN A 464 21.30 -22.32 -5.43
C GLN A 464 21.67 -22.53 -3.97
N LEU A 465 20.68 -22.37 -3.11
CA LEU A 465 20.82 -22.48 -1.68
C LEU A 465 19.85 -23.53 -1.17
N ARG A 466 20.33 -24.41 -0.30
CA ARG A 466 19.49 -25.44 0.34
C ARG A 466 19.54 -25.28 1.85
N TYR A 467 18.39 -24.94 2.42
CA TYR A 467 18.19 -24.87 3.86
C TYR A 467 18.01 -26.25 4.47
N PHE A 468 18.54 -26.42 5.68
CA PHE A 468 18.40 -27.60 6.49
C PHE A 468 18.10 -27.16 7.92
N GLY A 469 16.89 -27.41 8.42
CA GLY A 469 16.47 -27.03 9.76
C GLY A 469 15.03 -27.46 10.04
N ASN A 470 14.50 -27.03 11.19
CA ASN A 470 13.11 -27.28 11.60
C ASN A 470 12.22 -26.03 11.53
N HIS A 471 12.71 -24.98 10.86
CA HIS A 471 12.01 -23.70 10.65
C HIS A 471 11.57 -23.00 11.95
N LEU A 472 12.19 -23.34 13.10
CA LEU A 472 12.02 -22.57 14.33
C LEU A 472 12.63 -21.18 14.18
N GLU A 473 12.10 -20.25 14.98
CA GLU A 473 12.79 -18.98 15.18
C GLU A 473 14.18 -19.23 15.79
N PRO A 474 15.22 -18.62 15.22
CA PRO A 474 16.59 -18.87 15.63
C PRO A 474 16.88 -18.26 16.99
N THR A 475 17.60 -19.02 17.83
CA THR A 475 17.96 -18.66 19.20
C THR A 475 19.31 -17.93 19.31
N GLY A 476 20.02 -17.73 18.19
CA GLY A 476 21.39 -17.22 18.12
C GLY A 476 21.56 -15.72 18.30
N THR A 477 22.79 -15.31 18.63
CA THR A 477 23.22 -13.91 18.82
C THR A 477 23.26 -13.16 17.50
N LEU A 478 22.56 -12.03 17.46
CA LEU A 478 22.76 -10.94 16.52
C LEU A 478 24.28 -10.62 16.49
N GLN A 479 24.87 -10.39 15.32
CA GLN A 479 26.25 -9.88 15.23
C GLN A 479 26.18 -8.35 15.33
N PRO A 480 26.46 -7.74 16.50
CA PRO A 480 26.53 -6.29 16.61
C PRO A 480 27.74 -5.75 15.83
N GLY A 481 27.59 -4.59 15.19
CA GLY A 481 28.70 -3.86 14.56
C GLY A 481 28.62 -3.70 13.04
N SER A 482 27.59 -4.22 12.36
CA SER A 482 27.31 -3.94 10.94
C SER A 482 26.07 -3.07 10.77
N PHE A 483 26.03 -2.32 9.67
CA PHE A 483 24.91 -1.45 9.29
C PHE A 483 23.57 -2.18 9.08
N GLN A 484 23.57 -3.51 9.06
CA GLN A 484 22.39 -4.35 9.11
C GLN A 484 22.76 -5.56 9.94
N GLU A 485 21.96 -5.91 10.95
CA GLU A 485 22.18 -7.17 11.66
C GLU A 485 21.81 -8.31 10.71
N SER A 486 22.77 -9.19 10.43
CA SER A 486 22.53 -10.39 9.65
C SER A 486 22.49 -11.62 10.54
N GLU A 487 21.72 -12.59 10.08
CA GLU A 487 21.76 -13.93 10.62
C GLU A 487 22.53 -14.80 9.65
N ASN A 488 23.80 -15.02 9.95
CA ASN A 488 24.59 -15.97 9.18
C ASN A 488 24.19 -17.36 9.62
N LEU A 489 23.27 -17.98 8.89
CA LEU A 489 23.06 -19.42 8.98
C LEU A 489 24.42 -20.10 8.73
N PRO A 490 24.90 -20.95 9.65
CA PRO A 490 26.19 -21.60 9.47
C PRO A 490 26.15 -22.46 8.22
N ALA A 491 27.25 -22.48 7.45
CA ALA A 491 27.41 -23.50 6.43
C ALA A 491 27.31 -24.86 7.09
N CYS A 492 26.58 -25.80 6.49
CA CYS A 492 26.59 -27.17 6.98
C CYS A 492 28.06 -27.64 6.97
N ALA A 493 28.54 -28.20 8.09
CA ALA A 493 29.84 -28.87 8.11
C ALA A 493 29.88 -29.89 6.96
N SER A 494 31.08 -30.29 6.49
CA SER A 494 31.31 -31.18 5.34
C SER A 494 30.79 -32.63 5.54
N PHE A 495 29.56 -32.75 6.01
CA PHE A 495 28.75 -33.92 6.25
C PHE A 495 27.89 -34.14 5.00
N ASP A 496 27.85 -35.38 4.57
CA ASP A 496 27.00 -35.87 3.50
C ASP A 496 25.56 -35.37 3.68
N ALA A 497 25.15 -34.45 2.80
CA ALA A 497 23.89 -33.69 2.82
C ALA A 497 22.64 -34.57 2.61
N THR A 498 22.78 -35.90 2.66
CA THR A 498 21.72 -36.85 2.34
C THR A 498 21.25 -37.72 3.51
N THR A 499 21.96 -37.81 4.65
CA THR A 499 21.62 -38.87 5.63
C THR A 499 21.46 -38.53 7.11
N ASN A 500 22.04 -37.48 7.72
CA ASN A 500 21.78 -37.18 9.15
C ASN A 500 22.18 -35.75 9.57
N LEU A 501 21.20 -34.91 9.90
CA LEU A 501 21.42 -33.63 10.58
C LEU A 501 21.22 -33.78 12.09
N PRO A 502 21.97 -33.05 12.94
CA PRO A 502 21.61 -32.93 14.34
C PRO A 502 20.23 -32.25 14.45
N PRO A 503 19.30 -32.78 15.27
CA PRO A 503 18.07 -32.06 15.55
C PRO A 503 18.41 -30.69 16.18
N ASN A 504 17.87 -29.62 15.60
CA ASN A 504 17.85 -28.23 16.12
C ASN A 504 19.05 -27.31 15.80
N GLN A 505 19.96 -27.64 14.86
CA GLN A 505 20.93 -26.65 14.37
C GLN A 505 20.69 -26.32 12.89
N PRO A 506 20.08 -25.16 12.56
CA PRO A 506 19.84 -24.79 11.18
C PRO A 506 21.18 -24.54 10.46
N CYS A 507 21.32 -25.04 9.24
CA CYS A 507 22.49 -24.81 8.40
C CYS A 507 22.10 -24.71 6.92
N ILE A 508 23.05 -24.30 6.09
CA ILE A 508 22.83 -24.11 4.66
C ILE A 508 23.96 -24.67 3.80
N VAL A 509 23.60 -25.16 2.62
CA VAL A 509 24.52 -25.57 1.56
C VAL A 509 24.40 -24.61 0.38
N TYR A 510 25.55 -24.19 -0.15
CA TYR A 510 25.65 -23.30 -1.31
C TYR A 510 26.13 -24.09 -2.53
N SER A 511 25.53 -23.83 -3.68
CA SER A 511 25.96 -24.37 -4.98
C SER A 511 25.91 -23.27 -6.04
N ALA A 512 27.00 -23.14 -6.81
CA ALA A 512 27.05 -22.22 -7.95
C ALA A 512 26.08 -22.66 -9.05
N LEU A 513 25.43 -21.70 -9.70
CA LEU A 513 24.43 -21.98 -10.74
C LEU A 513 24.66 -21.10 -11.98
N PRO A 514 25.22 -21.61 -13.10
CA PRO A 514 25.45 -23.02 -13.36
C PRO A 514 26.67 -23.59 -12.62
N GLY A 515 26.63 -24.88 -12.31
CA GLY A 515 27.72 -25.59 -11.65
C GLY A 515 28.90 -25.87 -12.59
N GLY A 516 29.97 -26.49 -12.08
CA GLY A 516 31.08 -26.98 -12.93
C GLY A 516 32.03 -25.93 -13.50
N GLY A 517 31.93 -24.66 -13.06
CA GLY A 517 32.84 -23.59 -13.48
C GLY A 517 32.51 -22.93 -14.82
N VAL A 518 31.34 -23.23 -15.40
CA VAL A 518 30.82 -22.55 -16.59
C VAL A 518 29.98 -21.32 -16.18
N THR A 519 29.69 -20.43 -17.13
CA THR A 519 28.85 -19.24 -16.88
C THR A 519 27.57 -19.30 -17.71
N PHE A 520 26.51 -18.62 -17.27
CA PHE A 520 25.29 -18.48 -18.07
C PHE A 520 25.56 -17.92 -19.47
N ALA A 521 26.43 -16.90 -19.59
CA ALA A 521 26.81 -16.34 -20.89
C ALA A 521 27.45 -17.39 -21.82
N THR A 522 28.28 -18.29 -21.28
CA THR A 522 28.85 -19.42 -22.03
C THR A 522 27.77 -20.40 -22.48
N LEU A 523 26.84 -20.75 -21.59
CA LEU A 523 25.74 -21.67 -21.93
C LEU A 523 24.82 -21.06 -22.98
N PHE A 524 24.48 -19.78 -22.88
CA PHE A 524 23.63 -19.11 -23.87
C PHE A 524 24.30 -18.99 -25.24
N SER A 525 25.59 -18.62 -25.28
CA SER A 525 26.33 -18.55 -26.54
C SER A 525 26.44 -19.91 -27.23
N ALA A 526 26.47 -21.00 -26.43
CA ALA A 526 26.45 -22.36 -26.96
C ALA A 526 25.05 -22.76 -27.45
N PHE A 527 24.00 -22.37 -26.73
CA PHE A 527 22.61 -22.65 -27.10
C PHE A 527 22.19 -21.90 -28.37
N ASP A 528 22.38 -20.58 -28.43
CA ASP A 528 22.16 -19.75 -29.61
C ASP A 528 23.42 -18.93 -29.95
N PRO A 529 24.16 -19.30 -31.02
CA PRO A 529 25.39 -18.61 -31.43
C PRO A 529 25.22 -17.15 -31.84
N THR A 530 23.98 -16.65 -31.99
CA THR A 530 23.72 -15.24 -32.30
C THR A 530 23.75 -14.34 -31.06
N PHE A 531 23.80 -14.93 -29.85
CA PHE A 531 23.95 -14.19 -28.61
C PHE A 531 25.34 -13.52 -28.51
N GLN A 532 25.36 -12.21 -28.26
CA GLN A 532 26.57 -11.40 -28.17
C GLN A 532 26.84 -11.05 -26.70
N ALA A 533 27.60 -11.90 -26.00
CA ALA A 533 27.83 -11.78 -24.55
C ALA A 533 28.53 -10.48 -24.12
N ASP A 534 29.22 -9.79 -25.03
CA ASP A 534 29.89 -8.51 -24.80
C ASP A 534 28.95 -7.30 -24.96
N ARG A 535 27.75 -7.49 -25.51
CA ARG A 535 26.76 -6.42 -25.75
C ARG A 535 25.53 -6.45 -24.84
N PHE A 536 25.35 -7.56 -24.11
CA PHE A 536 24.26 -7.74 -23.17
C PHE A 536 24.79 -7.77 -21.74
N LEU A 537 24.02 -7.21 -20.82
CA LEU A 537 24.31 -7.22 -19.39
C LEU A 537 24.27 -8.67 -18.86
N SER A 538 24.76 -8.85 -17.64
CA SER A 538 24.66 -10.15 -17.00
C SER A 538 23.20 -10.57 -16.80
N PRO A 539 22.91 -11.88 -16.82
CA PRO A 539 21.55 -12.39 -16.61
C PRO A 539 21.00 -11.98 -15.25
N TYR A 540 19.71 -11.62 -15.26
CA TYR A 540 18.91 -11.31 -14.09
C TYR A 540 17.87 -12.42 -13.89
N LEU A 541 17.79 -12.99 -12.70
CA LEU A 541 16.78 -13.99 -12.37
C LEU A 541 15.41 -13.31 -12.17
N ALA A 542 14.50 -13.56 -13.10
CA ALA A 542 13.19 -12.92 -13.15
C ALA A 542 12.08 -13.76 -12.48
N GLY A 543 12.25 -15.07 -12.27
CA GLY A 543 11.21 -15.92 -11.70
C GLY A 543 11.44 -17.41 -11.95
N VAL A 544 10.43 -18.23 -11.68
CA VAL A 544 10.38 -19.67 -12.01
C VAL A 544 9.10 -19.98 -12.78
N GLU A 545 9.23 -20.63 -13.93
CA GLU A 545 8.12 -21.11 -14.75
C GLU A 545 8.14 -22.65 -14.74
N ASN A 546 7.23 -23.28 -14.00
CA ASN A 546 7.11 -24.75 -13.92
C ASN A 546 8.45 -25.48 -13.65
N GLY A 547 9.26 -24.94 -12.73
CA GLY A 547 10.56 -25.50 -12.34
C GLY A 547 11.74 -25.02 -13.19
N LEU A 548 11.50 -24.22 -14.24
CA LEU A 548 12.53 -23.59 -15.05
C LEU A 548 12.82 -22.19 -14.51
N LEU A 549 14.09 -21.88 -14.27
CA LEU A 549 14.51 -20.52 -13.92
C LEU A 549 14.34 -19.61 -15.13
N VAL A 550 13.66 -18.48 -14.93
CA VAL A 550 13.44 -17.46 -15.95
C VAL A 550 14.54 -16.42 -15.86
N LEU A 551 15.36 -16.31 -16.89
CA LEU A 551 16.50 -15.40 -16.95
C LEU A 551 16.21 -14.30 -17.97
N ARG A 552 16.47 -13.05 -17.57
CA ARG A 552 16.34 -11.86 -18.40
C ARG A 552 17.69 -11.21 -18.62
N ILE A 553 18.01 -10.85 -19.85
CA ILE A 553 19.34 -10.36 -20.22
C ILE A 553 19.17 -9.09 -21.04
N TRP A 554 19.29 -7.94 -20.39
CA TRP A 554 19.07 -6.63 -21.00
C TRP A 554 20.27 -6.14 -21.81
N ARG A 555 20.01 -5.27 -22.78
CA ARG A 555 21.06 -4.51 -23.46
C ARG A 555 21.54 -3.30 -22.66
N GLY A 556 20.63 -2.43 -22.20
CA GLY A 556 20.97 -1.19 -21.46
C GLY A 556 20.29 -1.03 -20.11
N GLY A 557 19.64 -2.08 -19.63
CA GLY A 557 18.90 -2.10 -18.37
C GLY A 557 17.39 -2.27 -18.62
N ASN A 558 16.60 -1.92 -17.62
CA ASN A 558 15.14 -2.02 -17.72
C ASN A 558 14.62 -1.25 -18.95
N ASN A 559 13.53 -1.73 -19.56
CA ASN A 559 12.90 -1.17 -20.76
C ASN A 559 13.69 -1.30 -22.08
N SER A 560 14.87 -1.94 -22.09
CA SER A 560 15.62 -2.14 -23.34
C SER A 560 15.18 -3.40 -24.10
N ILE A 561 15.71 -3.65 -25.29
CA ILE A 561 15.65 -5.01 -25.86
C ILE A 561 16.41 -6.00 -24.98
N ALA A 562 15.93 -7.24 -24.96
CA ALA A 562 16.46 -8.26 -24.08
C ALA A 562 16.34 -9.66 -24.67
N TRP A 563 17.17 -10.55 -24.14
CA TRP A 563 16.93 -11.98 -24.23
C TRP A 563 16.08 -12.45 -23.06
N THR A 564 15.20 -13.40 -23.36
CA THR A 564 14.51 -14.23 -22.37
C THR A 564 15.03 -15.65 -22.52
N ALA A 565 15.53 -16.23 -21.44
CA ALA A 565 16.05 -17.60 -21.42
C ALA A 565 15.47 -18.41 -20.26
N LEU A 566 15.29 -19.70 -20.49
CA LEU A 566 14.77 -20.68 -19.53
C LEU A 566 15.88 -21.67 -19.22
N PHE A 567 16.19 -21.79 -17.94
CA PHE A 567 17.25 -22.67 -17.45
C PHE A 567 16.68 -23.72 -16.50
N ASP A 568 16.90 -24.99 -16.81
CA ASP A 568 16.57 -26.11 -15.94
C ASP A 568 17.77 -26.43 -15.04
N PRO A 569 17.68 -26.24 -13.71
CA PRO A 569 18.78 -26.48 -12.79
C PRO A 569 19.06 -27.98 -12.56
N TYR A 570 18.17 -28.88 -12.99
CA TYR A 570 18.28 -30.33 -12.77
C TYR A 570 18.55 -31.13 -14.05
N ALA A 571 18.27 -30.57 -15.23
CA ALA A 571 18.51 -31.23 -16.50
C ALA A 571 20.00 -31.50 -16.74
N THR A 572 20.34 -32.73 -17.14
CA THR A 572 21.71 -33.12 -17.54
C THR A 572 21.92 -33.12 -19.06
N ALA A 573 20.83 -32.93 -19.82
CA ALA A 573 20.78 -32.87 -21.27
C ALA A 573 19.59 -32.01 -21.71
N ASN A 574 19.67 -31.44 -22.92
CA ASN A 574 18.56 -30.72 -23.56
C ASN A 574 18.30 -31.30 -24.96
N LYS A 575 17.43 -30.66 -25.74
CA LYS A 575 17.08 -31.10 -27.11
C LYS A 575 18.06 -30.59 -28.18
N GLU A 576 19.11 -29.88 -27.80
CA GLU A 576 20.06 -29.30 -28.75
C GLU A 576 21.10 -30.32 -29.24
N LEU A 577 21.65 -30.07 -30.42
CA LEU A 577 22.73 -30.89 -30.96
C LEU A 577 23.93 -30.87 -30.00
N ASN A 578 24.43 -32.05 -29.64
CA ASN A 578 25.53 -32.23 -28.68
C ASN A 578 25.26 -31.66 -27.27
N ASN A 579 23.99 -31.50 -26.87
CA ASN A 579 23.61 -30.85 -25.60
C ASN A 579 24.17 -29.42 -25.47
N ALA A 580 24.22 -28.68 -26.58
CA ALA A 580 24.69 -27.30 -26.58
C ALA A 580 23.84 -26.44 -25.62
N GLY A 581 24.51 -25.70 -24.72
CA GLY A 581 23.83 -24.95 -23.65
C GLY A 581 23.64 -25.72 -22.33
N CYS A 582 24.15 -26.95 -22.21
CA CYS A 582 24.27 -27.67 -20.94
C CYS A 582 25.67 -27.55 -20.32
N VAL A 583 25.77 -27.70 -19.00
CA VAL A 583 27.05 -27.74 -18.26
C VAL A 583 27.99 -28.84 -18.80
N GLY A 584 27.43 -29.97 -19.24
CA GLY A 584 28.18 -31.09 -19.81
C GLY A 584 28.74 -32.06 -18.76
N GLY A 585 29.36 -33.14 -19.22
CA GLY A 585 29.97 -34.16 -18.34
C GLY A 585 28.98 -34.94 -17.46
N GLY A 586 27.68 -34.89 -17.77
CA GLY A 586 26.62 -35.49 -16.96
C GLY A 586 26.22 -34.67 -15.72
N LEU A 587 26.76 -33.45 -15.57
CA LEU A 587 26.39 -32.53 -14.50
C LEU A 587 25.05 -31.83 -14.80
N PRO A 588 24.25 -31.51 -13.77
CA PRO A 588 22.97 -30.83 -13.94
C PRO A 588 23.13 -29.34 -14.27
N GLY A 589 22.19 -28.81 -15.05
CA GLY A 589 22.13 -27.44 -15.52
C GLY A 589 22.09 -27.34 -17.05
N CYS A 590 20.94 -26.97 -17.63
CA CYS A 590 20.81 -26.75 -19.06
C CYS A 590 19.94 -25.53 -19.39
N VAL A 591 20.36 -24.74 -20.39
CA VAL A 591 19.45 -23.84 -21.10
C VAL A 591 18.53 -24.71 -21.96
N VAL A 592 17.23 -24.58 -21.74
CA VAL A 592 16.21 -25.38 -22.46
C VAL A 592 15.47 -24.57 -23.52
N ALA A 593 15.48 -23.23 -23.39
CA ALA A 593 14.96 -22.32 -24.39
C ALA A 593 15.59 -20.92 -24.23
N ALA A 594 15.79 -20.19 -25.33
CA ALA A 594 16.20 -18.78 -25.30
C ALA A 594 15.77 -18.06 -26.58
N MET A 595 15.28 -16.82 -26.46
CA MET A 595 14.97 -15.99 -27.63
C MET A 595 15.18 -14.49 -27.40
N PRO A 596 15.55 -13.73 -28.45
CA PRO A 596 15.65 -12.27 -28.43
C PRO A 596 14.30 -11.59 -28.69
N SER A 597 13.98 -10.53 -27.94
CA SER A 597 12.71 -9.81 -28.02
C SER A 597 12.56 -8.87 -29.24
N TRP A 598 13.54 -8.79 -30.14
CA TRP A 598 13.54 -7.81 -31.24
C TRP A 598 13.80 -8.39 -32.64
N ASN A 599 14.23 -9.65 -32.72
CA ASN A 599 14.63 -10.27 -34.00
C ASN A 599 13.78 -11.50 -34.36
N ARG A 600 12.85 -11.91 -33.49
CA ARG A 600 11.98 -13.05 -33.76
C ARG A 600 10.66 -12.63 -34.40
N PRO A 601 10.10 -13.38 -35.36
CA PRO A 601 8.83 -13.02 -35.99
C PRO A 601 7.73 -12.77 -34.97
N ARG A 602 6.96 -11.69 -35.14
CA ARG A 602 5.94 -11.14 -34.21
C ARG A 602 6.46 -10.54 -32.89
N ALA A 603 7.72 -10.74 -32.55
CA ALA A 603 8.43 -10.09 -31.46
C ALA A 603 9.60 -9.25 -32.02
N ARG A 604 9.32 -8.48 -33.08
CA ARG A 604 10.34 -7.63 -33.70
C ARG A 604 10.27 -6.23 -33.16
N TRP A 605 11.44 -5.64 -32.91
CA TRP A 605 11.59 -4.28 -32.37
C TRP A 605 10.88 -4.07 -31.02
N CYS A 606 10.63 -5.14 -30.26
CA CYS A 606 9.99 -5.05 -28.96
C CYS A 606 11.05 -4.97 -27.85
N THR A 607 11.20 -3.77 -27.31
CA THR A 607 11.77 -3.57 -25.97
C THR A 607 10.95 -4.36 -24.95
N GLN A 608 11.64 -4.93 -23.99
CA GLN A 608 11.02 -5.74 -22.96
C GLN A 608 10.83 -4.87 -21.71
N LYS A 609 9.75 -5.09 -20.96
CA LYS A 609 9.52 -4.47 -19.64
C LYS A 609 9.48 -5.55 -18.57
N ALA A 610 8.85 -6.68 -18.91
CA ALA A 610 8.58 -7.75 -17.96
C ALA A 610 8.60 -9.14 -18.62
N ASN A 611 9.01 -10.12 -17.83
CA ASN A 611 8.82 -11.55 -18.04
C ASN A 611 8.02 -12.01 -16.86
N ASN A 612 6.83 -12.52 -17.14
CA ASN A 612 5.88 -12.89 -16.12
C ASN A 612 5.67 -14.39 -16.21
N PRO A 613 6.12 -15.16 -15.22
CA PRO A 613 5.73 -16.55 -15.09
C PRO A 613 4.20 -16.67 -15.13
N LEU A 614 3.72 -17.61 -15.94
CA LEU A 614 2.30 -17.95 -16.07
C LEU A 614 1.91 -19.15 -15.22
N TYR A 615 2.90 -19.95 -14.81
CA TYR A 615 2.68 -21.26 -14.20
C TYR A 615 1.82 -22.16 -15.10
N MET A 616 2.07 -22.08 -16.40
CA MET A 616 1.42 -22.87 -17.44
C MET A 616 2.48 -23.56 -18.29
N PRO A 617 2.56 -24.90 -18.25
CA PRO A 617 3.61 -25.62 -18.94
C PRO A 617 3.67 -25.25 -20.43
N GLY A 618 4.86 -24.89 -20.88
CA GLY A 618 5.17 -24.63 -22.28
C GLY A 618 5.07 -23.17 -22.71
N TRP A 619 4.50 -22.27 -21.91
CA TRP A 619 4.31 -20.88 -22.32
C TRP A 619 4.96 -19.86 -21.38
N MET A 620 5.52 -18.80 -21.96
CA MET A 620 6.07 -17.65 -21.25
C MET A 620 5.35 -16.36 -21.67
N ALA A 621 4.97 -15.51 -20.72
CA ALA A 621 4.41 -14.19 -21.02
C ALA A 621 5.50 -13.11 -20.99
N ILE A 622 5.47 -12.26 -22.01
CA ILE A 622 6.45 -11.18 -22.19
C ILE A 622 5.69 -9.87 -22.39
N GLY A 623 5.96 -8.94 -21.49
CA GLY A 623 5.41 -7.60 -21.54
C GLY A 623 6.37 -6.64 -22.23
N PRO A 624 5.97 -5.96 -23.32
CA PRO A 624 6.83 -4.98 -23.97
C PRO A 624 6.77 -3.60 -23.30
N TYR A 625 7.83 -2.83 -23.46
CA TYR A 625 7.86 -1.41 -23.11
C TYR A 625 7.55 -0.56 -24.34
N LEU A 626 6.30 -0.15 -24.54
CA LEU A 626 5.92 0.50 -25.79
C LEU A 626 6.36 1.99 -25.88
N TRP A 627 6.92 2.60 -24.82
CA TRP A 627 7.20 4.04 -24.68
C TRP A 627 8.58 4.55 -25.10
N GLY A 628 9.11 4.08 -26.23
CA GLY A 628 10.31 4.69 -26.81
C GLY A 628 10.04 6.11 -27.35
N ASP A 629 10.35 7.14 -26.56
CA ASP A 629 10.36 8.54 -27.00
C ASP A 629 11.56 8.78 -27.93
N ALA A 630 11.40 9.62 -28.95
CA ALA A 630 12.49 10.06 -29.82
C ALA A 630 13.63 10.80 -29.09
N SER A 631 13.41 11.21 -27.82
CA SER A 631 14.42 11.82 -26.96
C SER A 631 15.18 10.85 -26.05
N ASP A 632 14.84 9.55 -26.06
CA ASP A 632 15.53 8.58 -25.22
C ASP A 632 16.99 8.38 -25.66
N THR A 633 17.86 8.22 -24.67
CA THR A 633 19.32 8.11 -24.83
C THR A 633 19.88 6.85 -24.18
N ARG A 634 19.01 5.94 -23.72
CA ARG A 634 19.42 4.70 -23.05
C ARG A 634 19.63 3.55 -24.05
N PRO A 635 20.73 2.78 -23.90
CA PRO A 635 21.04 1.70 -24.82
C PRO A 635 19.94 0.65 -24.94
N GLY A 636 19.53 0.38 -26.17
CA GLY A 636 18.54 -0.63 -26.50
C GLY A 636 17.10 -0.27 -26.10
N GLU A 637 16.80 0.90 -25.55
CA GLU A 637 15.42 1.37 -25.30
C GLU A 637 14.75 1.88 -26.60
N GLY A 638 15.56 2.13 -27.63
CA GLY A 638 15.12 2.79 -28.85
C GLY A 638 15.21 4.31 -28.71
N PRO A 639 14.70 5.08 -29.68
CA PRO A 639 14.02 4.63 -30.90
C PRO A 639 14.95 3.89 -31.88
N TYR A 640 14.41 2.95 -32.67
CA TYR A 640 15.14 2.33 -33.78
C TYR A 640 14.80 3.03 -35.09
N ILE A 641 15.76 3.75 -35.66
CA ILE A 641 15.50 4.75 -36.71
C ILE A 641 16.11 4.35 -38.05
N SER A 642 15.35 4.53 -39.13
CA SER A 642 15.82 4.66 -40.52
C SER A 642 15.36 6.00 -41.09
N THR A 643 16.18 6.67 -41.90
CA THR A 643 15.84 7.99 -42.47
C THR A 643 15.62 7.89 -43.98
N VAL A 644 14.53 8.45 -44.49
CA VAL A 644 14.33 8.59 -45.94
C VAL A 644 15.42 9.52 -46.51
N ASN A 645 16.08 9.12 -47.59
CA ASN A 645 17.26 9.83 -48.11
C ASN A 645 17.22 10.17 -49.61
N ASP A 646 16.08 9.95 -50.29
CA ASP A 646 15.89 10.27 -51.71
C ASP A 646 15.21 11.63 -51.97
N GLY A 647 14.99 12.44 -50.93
CA GLY A 647 14.30 13.73 -51.02
C GLY A 647 12.78 13.64 -50.97
N THR A 648 12.20 12.44 -50.82
CA THR A 648 10.75 12.26 -50.77
C THR A 648 10.14 12.83 -49.49
N ALA A 649 9.05 13.59 -49.65
CA ALA A 649 8.15 14.00 -48.57
C ALA A 649 6.90 13.14 -48.60
N LEU A 650 6.39 12.69 -47.44
CA LEU A 650 5.13 11.96 -47.40
C LEU A 650 3.96 12.93 -47.58
N THR A 651 2.94 12.52 -48.34
CA THR A 651 1.75 13.32 -48.63
C THR A 651 0.49 12.46 -48.69
N THR A 652 -0.67 12.99 -48.37
CA THR A 652 -1.95 12.26 -48.53
C THR A 652 -2.46 12.25 -49.97
N THR A 653 -1.73 12.89 -50.90
CA THR A 653 -2.13 13.03 -52.30
C THR A 653 -1.88 11.73 -53.08
N SER A 654 -2.88 11.24 -53.80
CA SER A 654 -2.74 10.04 -54.63
C SER A 654 -1.86 10.28 -55.87
N ASN A 655 -1.19 9.23 -56.36
CA ASN A 655 -0.37 9.26 -57.59
C ASN A 655 0.78 10.30 -57.59
N THR A 656 1.39 10.54 -56.43
CA THR A 656 2.54 11.45 -56.28
C THR A 656 3.66 10.78 -55.49
N ALA A 657 4.90 11.23 -55.65
CA ALA A 657 6.02 10.72 -54.87
C ALA A 657 5.76 10.93 -53.37
N GLY A 658 5.94 9.88 -52.56
CA GLY A 658 5.56 9.87 -51.14
C GLY A 658 4.05 9.88 -50.86
N GLY A 659 3.23 9.83 -51.91
CA GLY A 659 1.76 9.85 -51.87
C GLY A 659 1.10 8.47 -51.83
N LEU A 660 -0.23 8.44 -51.91
CA LEU A 660 -0.99 7.19 -51.99
C LEU A 660 -0.94 6.64 -53.42
N ASN A 661 -0.05 5.68 -53.68
CA ASN A 661 0.16 5.09 -55.01
C ASN A 661 -0.40 3.66 -55.09
N PRO A 662 -0.59 3.10 -56.31
CA PRO A 662 -1.00 1.72 -56.47
C PRO A 662 -0.01 0.78 -55.80
N CYS A 663 -0.52 -0.15 -54.98
CA CYS A 663 0.32 -1.16 -54.36
C CYS A 663 0.85 -2.17 -55.40
N PRO A 664 2.17 -2.39 -55.47
CA PRO A 664 2.73 -3.45 -56.31
C PRO A 664 2.33 -4.83 -55.76
N SER A 665 2.47 -5.87 -56.57
CA SER A 665 2.33 -7.25 -56.08
C SER A 665 3.28 -7.47 -54.91
N ASN A 666 2.74 -7.93 -53.78
CA ASN A 666 3.47 -8.07 -52.53
C ASN A 666 3.00 -9.33 -51.78
N ALA A 667 3.86 -9.83 -50.90
CA ALA A 667 3.63 -11.07 -50.16
C ALA A 667 2.47 -10.98 -49.14
N LEU A 668 2.04 -9.76 -48.77
CA LEU A 668 0.95 -9.52 -47.83
C LEU A 668 -0.41 -9.31 -48.52
N GLY A 669 -0.47 -9.37 -49.86
CA GLY A 669 -1.70 -9.24 -50.62
C GLY A 669 -2.36 -7.85 -50.57
N VAL A 670 -1.64 -6.82 -50.14
CA VAL A 670 -2.16 -5.45 -50.05
C VAL A 670 -2.38 -4.89 -51.45
N THR A 671 -3.57 -4.38 -51.74
CA THR A 671 -3.95 -3.84 -53.05
C THR A 671 -4.55 -2.43 -52.94
N GLY A 672 -4.77 -1.75 -54.05
CA GLY A 672 -5.40 -0.42 -54.06
C GLY A 672 -4.41 0.74 -53.95
N MET A 673 -4.94 1.94 -53.74
CA MET A 673 -4.20 3.21 -53.72
C MET A 673 -3.75 3.57 -52.31
N GLN A 674 -2.79 2.82 -51.78
CA GLN A 674 -2.34 2.99 -50.39
C GLN A 674 -0.85 2.71 -50.19
N CYS A 675 -0.04 2.74 -51.25
CA CYS A 675 1.38 2.42 -51.15
C CYS A 675 2.31 3.59 -51.45
N THR A 676 3.48 3.60 -50.83
CA THR A 676 4.58 4.53 -51.13
C THR A 676 5.87 3.74 -51.23
N THR A 677 6.67 4.02 -52.26
CA THR A 677 8.05 3.52 -52.36
C THR A 677 9.01 4.66 -52.10
N ILE A 678 9.96 4.43 -51.20
CA ILE A 678 10.98 5.39 -50.75
C ILE A 678 12.33 4.69 -50.62
N THR A 679 13.41 5.47 -50.65
CA THR A 679 14.77 5.01 -50.37
C THR A 679 15.19 5.51 -48.99
N VAL A 680 15.77 4.61 -48.18
CA VAL A 680 16.26 4.91 -46.83
C VAL A 680 17.78 4.89 -46.74
N ASP A 681 18.33 5.49 -45.68
CA ASP A 681 19.76 5.55 -45.38
C ASP A 681 20.37 4.21 -44.93
N GLY A 682 19.56 3.29 -44.40
CA GLY A 682 19.99 1.96 -43.96
C GLY A 682 18.91 1.22 -43.17
N GLU A 683 19.29 0.10 -42.58
CA GLU A 683 18.44 -0.65 -41.63
C GLU A 683 18.22 0.16 -40.33
N PRO A 684 17.18 -0.15 -39.54
CA PRO A 684 16.91 0.56 -38.30
C PRO A 684 18.08 0.41 -37.32
N ARG A 685 18.53 1.53 -36.76
CA ARG A 685 19.65 1.60 -35.79
C ARG A 685 19.25 2.30 -34.51
N ASP A 686 19.90 1.94 -33.41
CA ASP A 686 19.80 2.62 -32.12
C ASP A 686 20.79 3.81 -32.11
N PRO A 687 20.31 5.06 -31.96
CA PRO A 687 21.16 6.24 -31.93
C PRO A 687 22.01 6.33 -30.65
N SER A 688 21.73 5.50 -29.65
CA SER A 688 22.34 5.50 -28.31
C SER A 688 22.90 4.14 -27.89
N PRO A 689 23.82 3.51 -28.66
CA PRO A 689 24.20 2.12 -28.43
C PRO A 689 24.96 1.86 -27.10
N CYS A 690 25.38 2.87 -26.34
CA CYS A 690 26.14 2.70 -25.09
C CYS A 690 26.08 3.93 -24.14
N THR A 691 26.08 3.71 -22.81
CA THR A 691 26.01 4.78 -21.78
C THR A 691 27.35 5.36 -21.33
N THR A 692 28.48 4.67 -21.55
CA THR A 692 29.77 5.04 -20.92
C THR A 692 30.94 5.20 -21.90
N SER A 693 31.06 4.36 -22.94
CA SER A 693 31.94 4.61 -24.10
C SER A 693 31.76 3.57 -25.21
N ALA A 694 32.06 3.92 -26.46
CA ALA A 694 32.07 2.98 -27.59
C ALA A 694 33.02 1.78 -27.38
N ALA A 695 34.10 1.94 -26.61
CA ALA A 695 35.06 0.86 -26.30
C ALA A 695 34.51 -0.18 -25.31
N ALA A 696 33.65 0.22 -24.37
CA ALA A 696 33.01 -0.69 -23.41
C ALA A 696 31.92 -1.56 -24.05
N CYS A 697 31.42 -1.17 -25.23
CA CYS A 697 30.36 -1.85 -25.98
C CYS A 697 30.89 -2.47 -27.31
N GLY A 698 32.15 -2.91 -27.35
CA GLY A 698 32.70 -3.65 -28.51
C GLY A 698 33.20 -2.80 -29.68
N GLY A 699 33.31 -1.48 -29.53
CA GLY A 699 34.15 -0.62 -30.38
C GLY A 699 33.53 -0.05 -31.66
N ALA A 700 32.26 -0.33 -31.99
CA ALA A 700 31.59 0.23 -33.16
C ALA A 700 30.22 0.82 -32.80
N VAL A 701 30.01 2.10 -33.14
CA VAL A 701 28.68 2.72 -33.19
C VAL A 701 27.89 2.04 -34.31
N GLU A 702 26.61 1.74 -34.10
CA GLU A 702 25.75 1.18 -35.15
C GLU A 702 25.68 2.16 -36.33
N THR A 703 26.08 1.68 -37.51
CA THR A 703 26.11 2.41 -38.78
C THR A 703 24.85 2.24 -39.62
N GLY A 704 23.92 1.37 -39.23
CA GLY A 704 22.74 0.99 -40.01
C GLY A 704 23.04 -0.04 -41.10
N LEU A 705 24.22 -0.68 -41.04
CA LEU A 705 24.57 -1.79 -41.91
C LEU A 705 23.82 -3.07 -41.47
N PRO A 706 23.42 -3.94 -42.42
CA PRO A 706 22.78 -5.22 -42.08
C PRO A 706 23.63 -6.04 -41.08
N GLY A 707 23.05 -6.39 -39.93
CA GLY A 707 23.66 -7.29 -38.93
C GLY A 707 24.09 -6.66 -37.61
N GLU A 708 23.90 -5.35 -37.40
CA GLU A 708 24.32 -4.67 -36.15
C GLU A 708 23.34 -4.88 -34.98
N LEU A 709 22.03 -4.81 -35.22
CA LEU A 709 20.93 -5.12 -34.29
C LEU A 709 19.92 -6.10 -34.87
N GLY A 710 19.48 -5.84 -36.10
CA GLY A 710 18.51 -6.61 -36.88
C GLY A 710 18.24 -5.90 -38.21
N ALA A 711 17.71 -6.61 -39.20
CA ALA A 711 17.35 -6.03 -40.51
C ALA A 711 15.84 -5.94 -40.62
N ALA A 712 15.27 -4.82 -41.12
CA ALA A 712 13.84 -4.71 -41.37
C ALA A 712 13.36 -5.81 -42.34
N GLN A 713 12.15 -6.31 -42.14
CA GLN A 713 11.56 -7.36 -42.99
C GLN A 713 10.15 -6.97 -43.42
N VAL A 714 9.69 -7.58 -44.50
CA VAL A 714 8.30 -7.47 -44.93
C VAL A 714 7.37 -7.87 -43.77
N GLY A 715 6.43 -6.99 -43.42
CA GLY A 715 5.52 -7.14 -42.29
C GLY A 715 5.87 -6.29 -41.05
N ASP A 716 7.04 -5.63 -41.01
CA ASP A 716 7.37 -4.71 -39.91
C ASP A 716 6.53 -3.44 -39.94
N TYR A 717 6.23 -2.95 -38.75
CA TYR A 717 5.52 -1.68 -38.54
C TYR A 717 6.51 -0.54 -38.32
N PHE A 718 6.19 0.61 -38.94
CA PHE A 718 6.94 1.85 -38.76
C PHE A 718 6.00 3.02 -38.51
N THR A 719 6.40 3.96 -37.65
CA THR A 719 5.77 5.27 -37.52
C THR A 719 6.61 6.35 -38.18
N VAL A 720 5.97 7.48 -38.49
CA VAL A 720 6.60 8.65 -39.12
C VAL A 720 6.61 9.81 -38.12
N GLY A 721 7.77 10.15 -37.57
CA GLY A 721 7.91 11.15 -36.50
C GLY A 721 7.96 10.54 -35.09
N ALA A 722 8.06 11.40 -34.07
CA ALA A 722 8.19 11.00 -32.67
C ALA A 722 6.85 10.50 -32.08
N ALA A 723 6.84 9.25 -31.60
CA ALA A 723 5.69 8.49 -31.13
C ALA A 723 4.56 9.34 -30.51
N SER A 724 3.40 9.41 -31.17
CA SER A 724 2.22 10.18 -30.75
C SER A 724 0.90 9.43 -31.00
N PRO A 725 -0.16 9.63 -30.18
CA PRO A 725 -1.47 8.98 -30.34
C PRO A 725 -2.19 9.23 -31.69
N SER A 726 -1.67 10.17 -32.49
CA SER A 726 -2.22 10.56 -33.80
C SER A 726 -1.40 10.06 -35.00
N GLU A 727 -0.36 9.25 -34.77
CA GLU A 727 0.60 8.88 -35.82
C GLU A 727 0.08 7.91 -36.86
N GLU A 728 0.62 8.05 -38.07
CA GLU A 728 0.44 7.09 -39.15
C GLU A 728 1.31 5.86 -38.94
N ILE A 729 0.70 4.68 -39.03
CA ILE A 729 1.42 3.42 -39.00
C ILE A 729 1.47 2.85 -40.41
N MET A 730 2.69 2.53 -40.81
CA MET A 730 3.01 1.97 -42.11
C MET A 730 3.49 0.52 -41.96
N ILE A 731 3.14 -0.33 -42.92
CA ILE A 731 3.58 -1.73 -42.97
C ILE A 731 4.54 -1.90 -44.13
N LEU A 732 5.74 -2.43 -43.89
CA LEU A 732 6.71 -2.70 -44.94
C LEU A 732 6.24 -3.88 -45.81
N LEU A 733 5.97 -3.63 -47.10
CA LEU A 733 5.43 -4.63 -48.04
C LEU A 733 6.50 -5.28 -48.92
N ALA A 734 7.57 -4.54 -49.23
CA ALA A 734 8.67 -5.03 -50.06
C ALA A 734 9.95 -4.25 -49.79
N LYS A 735 11.10 -4.94 -49.93
CA LYS A 735 12.44 -4.36 -49.93
C LYS A 735 13.14 -4.69 -51.25
N GLY A 736 13.89 -3.73 -51.81
CA GLY A 736 14.63 -3.88 -53.05
C GLY A 736 15.80 -2.88 -53.15
N GLY A 737 16.39 -2.75 -54.33
CA GLY A 737 17.54 -1.86 -54.56
C GLY A 737 18.88 -2.43 -54.06
N SER A 738 19.97 -1.69 -54.29
CA SER A 738 21.30 -2.09 -53.80
C SER A 738 21.33 -2.03 -52.27
N ASN A 739 21.74 -3.11 -51.62
CA ASN A 739 21.74 -3.27 -50.14
C ASN A 739 20.35 -3.23 -49.48
N GLY A 740 19.25 -3.36 -50.24
CA GLY A 740 17.90 -3.49 -49.68
C GLY A 740 17.29 -2.19 -49.12
N THR A 741 17.75 -1.02 -49.57
CA THR A 741 17.34 0.31 -49.06
C THR A 741 16.13 0.92 -49.75
N THR A 742 15.60 0.32 -50.83
CA THR A 742 14.35 0.76 -51.45
C THR A 742 13.18 0.03 -50.80
N TRP A 743 12.37 0.73 -50.01
CA TRP A 743 11.29 0.17 -49.21
C TRP A 743 9.94 0.60 -49.77
N THR A 744 9.02 -0.35 -49.91
CA THR A 744 7.62 -0.07 -50.26
C THR A 744 6.75 -0.31 -49.05
N PHE A 745 6.03 0.73 -48.62
CA PHE A 745 5.13 0.71 -47.48
C PHE A 745 3.67 0.72 -47.91
N GLN A 746 2.82 -0.01 -47.19
CA GLN A 746 1.41 0.33 -47.05
C GLN A 746 1.33 1.53 -46.11
N ARG A 747 0.73 2.61 -46.58
CA ARG A 747 0.47 3.82 -45.82
C ARG A 747 -0.91 3.80 -45.20
N GLY A 748 -1.06 4.47 -44.06
CA GLY A 748 -2.32 4.50 -43.31
C GLY A 748 -2.87 3.11 -42.98
N ALA A 749 -2.01 2.13 -42.72
CA ALA A 749 -2.44 0.80 -42.30
C ALA A 749 -3.18 0.86 -40.96
N ASN A 750 -2.78 1.80 -40.10
CA ASN A 750 -3.53 2.25 -38.94
C ASN A 750 -3.18 3.72 -38.63
N GLY A 751 -3.93 4.40 -37.75
CA GLY A 751 -3.67 5.81 -37.45
C GLY A 751 -4.26 6.79 -38.47
N ASN A 752 -3.91 8.07 -38.32
CA ASN A 752 -4.28 9.09 -39.32
C ASN A 752 -3.17 9.18 -40.38
N LEU A 753 -3.54 9.23 -41.66
CA LEU A 753 -2.59 9.50 -42.75
C LEU A 753 -1.92 10.87 -42.57
N LEU A 754 -0.58 10.92 -42.63
CA LEU A 754 0.21 12.12 -42.39
C LEU A 754 0.80 12.73 -43.67
N SER A 755 1.21 14.00 -43.57
CA SER A 755 2.11 14.65 -44.53
C SER A 755 3.36 15.14 -43.80
N SER A 756 4.53 15.00 -44.40
CA SER A 756 5.83 15.30 -43.79
C SER A 756 6.65 16.30 -44.61
N ALA A 757 7.71 16.85 -44.03
CA ALA A 757 8.80 17.43 -44.81
C ALA A 757 9.55 16.33 -45.59
N ALA A 758 10.41 16.74 -46.52
CA ALA A 758 11.31 15.82 -47.22
C ALA A 758 12.24 15.10 -46.23
N ASN A 759 12.58 13.84 -46.53
CA ASN A 759 13.47 13.00 -45.74
C ASN A 759 13.00 12.75 -44.29
N PRO A 760 11.75 12.30 -44.05
CA PRO A 760 11.30 11.99 -42.70
C PRO A 760 12.07 10.83 -42.07
N GLN A 761 12.14 10.82 -40.74
CA GLN A 761 12.60 9.68 -39.96
C GLN A 761 11.46 8.66 -39.78
N LEU A 762 11.81 7.39 -39.91
CA LEU A 762 10.97 6.23 -39.71
C LEU A 762 11.40 5.50 -38.45
N PHE A 763 10.45 5.20 -37.57
CA PHE A 763 10.70 4.59 -36.28
C PHE A 763 10.13 3.18 -36.31
N ALA A 764 10.96 2.15 -36.11
CA ALA A 764 10.48 0.79 -36.05
C ALA A 764 9.63 0.60 -34.79
N PHE A 765 8.46 -0.01 -34.96
CA PHE A 765 7.48 -0.20 -33.90
C PHE A 765 7.41 -1.67 -33.49
N CYS A 766 7.13 -1.93 -32.21
CA CYS A 766 7.05 -3.29 -31.69
C CYS A 766 5.93 -4.09 -32.39
N ASN A 767 6.31 -5.17 -33.07
CA ASN A 767 5.40 -5.97 -33.89
C ASN A 767 4.38 -6.82 -33.08
N SER A 768 4.54 -6.90 -31.75
CA SER A 768 3.59 -7.65 -30.91
C SER A 768 2.33 -6.85 -30.58
N ASN A 769 2.33 -5.52 -30.80
CA ASN A 769 1.18 -4.67 -30.49
C ASN A 769 0.06 -4.83 -31.53
N PRO A 770 -1.12 -5.32 -31.14
CA PRO A 770 -2.22 -5.60 -32.06
C PRO A 770 -3.15 -4.39 -32.33
N GLN A 771 -3.09 -3.34 -31.51
CA GLN A 771 -4.06 -2.22 -31.53
C GLN A 771 -3.37 -0.87 -31.31
N PRO A 772 -2.57 -0.38 -32.26
CA PRO A 772 -1.71 0.76 -32.01
C PRO A 772 -2.44 2.12 -31.95
N LEU A 773 -3.70 2.22 -32.43
CA LEU A 773 -4.59 3.37 -32.15
C LEU A 773 -4.96 3.52 -30.66
N ARG A 774 -4.81 2.45 -29.90
CA ARG A 774 -5.14 2.41 -28.46
C ARG A 774 -3.87 2.35 -27.62
N TYR A 775 -2.71 2.71 -28.15
CA TYR A 775 -1.42 2.63 -27.47
C TYR A 775 -1.40 3.23 -26.04
N ALA A 776 -2.24 4.25 -25.75
CA ALA A 776 -2.39 4.82 -24.41
C ALA A 776 -3.06 3.88 -23.38
N VAL A 777 -3.67 2.78 -23.81
CA VAL A 777 -4.51 1.87 -23.00
C VAL A 777 -4.34 0.39 -23.37
N ALA A 778 -3.92 0.05 -24.58
CA ALA A 778 -3.71 -1.32 -25.06
C ALA A 778 -2.29 -1.78 -24.74
N GLY A 779 -2.18 -2.99 -24.22
CA GLY A 779 -0.91 -3.67 -24.04
C GLY A 779 -0.52 -4.47 -25.27
N GLY A 780 0.78 -4.70 -25.37
CA GLY A 780 1.40 -5.50 -26.42
C GLY A 780 1.88 -6.84 -25.89
N ASP A 781 1.32 -7.31 -24.77
CA ASP A 781 1.75 -8.57 -24.16
C ASP A 781 1.63 -9.70 -25.17
N TRP A 782 2.65 -10.54 -25.18
CA TRP A 782 2.75 -11.65 -26.10
C TRP A 782 3.31 -12.86 -25.38
N TYR A 783 3.04 -14.02 -25.98
CA TYR A 783 3.23 -15.30 -25.36
C TYR A 783 4.04 -16.18 -26.27
N TRP A 784 5.00 -16.88 -25.68
CA TRP A 784 5.93 -17.73 -26.41
C TRP A 784 5.86 -19.17 -25.92
N ASP A 785 5.62 -20.09 -26.86
CA ASP A 785 5.68 -21.53 -26.66
C ASP A 785 7.15 -21.99 -26.66
N TYR A 786 7.77 -21.97 -25.49
CA TYR A 786 9.18 -22.31 -25.34
C TYR A 786 9.44 -23.82 -25.43
N THR A 787 8.40 -24.67 -25.35
CA THR A 787 8.57 -26.14 -25.38
C THR A 787 8.62 -26.67 -26.80
N ASP A 788 7.75 -26.16 -27.67
CA ASP A 788 7.67 -26.55 -29.07
C ASP A 788 8.55 -25.68 -29.99
N ASP A 789 8.92 -24.47 -29.55
CA ASP A 789 9.80 -23.56 -30.27
C ASP A 789 10.86 -22.92 -29.35
N PRO A 790 11.86 -23.69 -28.88
CA PRO A 790 12.82 -23.26 -27.86
C PRO A 790 13.76 -22.13 -28.29
N HIS A 791 13.76 -21.76 -29.58
CA HIS A 791 14.51 -20.62 -30.11
C HIS A 791 13.61 -19.43 -30.49
N GLY A 792 12.28 -19.60 -30.49
CA GLY A 792 11.32 -18.57 -30.88
C GLY A 792 11.33 -18.25 -32.38
N TYR A 793 11.64 -19.21 -33.26
CA TYR A 793 11.67 -18.97 -34.71
C TYR A 793 10.28 -18.73 -35.32
N ASN A 794 9.24 -19.26 -34.68
CA ASN A 794 7.84 -19.09 -35.05
C ASN A 794 7.53 -19.40 -36.53
N THR A 795 8.13 -20.48 -37.06
CA THR A 795 8.07 -20.85 -38.48
C THR A 795 6.66 -21.13 -38.99
N ALA A 796 5.78 -21.67 -38.14
CA ALA A 796 4.37 -21.92 -38.44
C ALA A 796 3.42 -20.80 -37.98
N GLY A 797 3.94 -19.74 -37.35
CA GLY A 797 3.16 -18.57 -36.90
C GLY A 797 2.31 -18.77 -35.64
N GLY A 798 2.38 -19.95 -35.00
CA GLY A 798 1.55 -20.35 -33.85
C GLY A 798 2.26 -20.43 -32.50
N THR A 799 3.58 -20.21 -32.44
CA THR A 799 4.38 -20.38 -31.21
C THR A 799 4.75 -19.05 -30.56
N ILE A 800 4.53 -17.93 -31.26
CA ILE A 800 4.52 -16.59 -30.68
C ILE A 800 3.15 -15.98 -30.95
N LEU A 801 2.40 -15.68 -29.90
CA LEU A 801 1.02 -15.20 -29.95
C LEU A 801 0.91 -13.83 -29.29
N GLY A 802 0.32 -12.84 -29.99
CA GLY A 802 -0.03 -11.55 -29.39
C GLY A 802 -1.46 -11.58 -28.85
N ASP A 803 -1.72 -10.81 -27.78
CA ASP A 803 -3.05 -10.69 -27.20
C ASP A 803 -3.76 -9.40 -27.59
N ASN A 804 -4.82 -9.53 -28.39
CA ASN A 804 -5.62 -8.42 -28.89
C ASN A 804 -6.38 -7.64 -27.80
N TYR A 805 -6.47 -8.20 -26.59
CA TYR A 805 -7.16 -7.56 -25.45
C TYR A 805 -6.20 -7.29 -24.28
N SER A 806 -4.88 -7.44 -24.49
CA SER A 806 -3.88 -7.08 -23.50
C SER A 806 -4.00 -5.60 -23.14
N ILE A 807 -3.74 -5.28 -21.87
CA ILE A 807 -3.67 -3.92 -21.34
C ILE A 807 -2.39 -3.79 -20.52
N ASN A 808 -1.53 -2.83 -20.88
CA ASN A 808 -0.19 -2.66 -20.30
C ASN A 808 -0.22 -1.97 -18.93
N ALA A 809 -1.09 -2.41 -18.03
CA ALA A 809 -1.14 -1.90 -16.67
C ALA A 809 -1.87 -2.85 -15.71
N HIS A 810 -1.26 -3.04 -14.54
CA HIS A 810 -1.92 -3.46 -13.30
C HIS A 810 -2.65 -4.80 -13.45
N PHE A 811 -1.89 -5.88 -13.67
CA PHE A 811 -2.46 -7.21 -13.88
C PHE A 811 -1.68 -8.31 -13.15
N TYR A 812 -2.36 -9.44 -12.96
CA TYR A 812 -1.72 -10.72 -12.65
C TYR A 812 -2.16 -11.78 -13.67
N SER A 813 -1.36 -12.83 -13.84
CA SER A 813 -1.75 -14.01 -14.61
C SER A 813 -1.11 -15.26 -13.99
N GLN A 814 -1.94 -16.21 -13.57
CA GLN A 814 -1.50 -17.42 -12.88
C GLN A 814 -2.56 -18.52 -13.02
N ASN A 815 -2.14 -19.78 -13.21
CA ASN A 815 -3.03 -20.95 -13.16
C ASN A 815 -4.28 -20.86 -14.06
N GLY A 816 -4.13 -20.29 -15.26
CA GLY A 816 -5.26 -20.13 -16.20
C GLY A 816 -6.25 -19.03 -15.81
N THR A 817 -5.84 -18.10 -14.95
CA THR A 817 -6.64 -16.96 -14.51
C THR A 817 -5.87 -15.66 -14.70
N MET A 818 -6.57 -14.59 -15.02
CA MET A 818 -5.98 -13.26 -15.21
C MET A 818 -6.99 -12.18 -14.82
N ALA A 819 -6.52 -11.11 -14.20
CA ALA A 819 -7.26 -9.86 -14.05
C ALA A 819 -6.35 -8.68 -14.36
N SER A 820 -6.90 -7.64 -15.00
CA SER A 820 -6.24 -6.36 -15.23
C SER A 820 -7.17 -5.23 -14.79
N GLY A 821 -6.61 -4.21 -14.14
CA GLY A 821 -7.33 -3.05 -13.59
C GLY A 821 -7.83 -2.02 -14.59
N TYR A 822 -7.89 -2.36 -15.88
CA TYR A 822 -8.38 -1.48 -16.94
C TYR A 822 -9.13 -2.32 -17.97
N THR A 823 -10.00 -1.71 -18.77
CA THR A 823 -10.63 -2.41 -19.90
C THR A 823 -11.05 -1.44 -20.99
N THR A 824 -10.98 -1.86 -22.24
CA THR A 824 -11.63 -1.14 -23.35
C THR A 824 -12.88 -1.86 -23.87
N ASP A 825 -13.39 -2.83 -23.09
CA ASP A 825 -14.57 -3.59 -23.41
C ASP A 825 -15.84 -2.73 -23.31
N SER A 826 -16.68 -2.81 -24.35
CA SER A 826 -17.94 -2.04 -24.44
C SER A 826 -18.98 -2.36 -23.35
N ARG A 827 -18.81 -3.48 -22.62
CA ARG A 827 -19.68 -3.87 -21.50
C ARG A 827 -19.41 -3.06 -20.23
N CYS A 828 -18.26 -2.40 -20.12
CA CYS A 828 -18.00 -1.50 -19.00
C CYS A 828 -18.92 -0.27 -19.10
N ALA A 829 -19.61 0.05 -18.01
CA ALA A 829 -20.59 1.14 -17.98
C ALA A 829 -19.94 2.52 -18.26
N ASN A 830 -18.66 2.69 -17.89
CA ASN A 830 -17.88 3.88 -18.20
C ASN A 830 -17.02 3.67 -19.46
N LYS A 831 -17.43 4.27 -20.58
CA LYS A 831 -16.84 4.03 -21.92
C LYS A 831 -15.44 4.62 -22.13
N TRP A 832 -14.87 5.31 -21.15
CA TRP A 832 -13.51 5.86 -21.20
C TRP A 832 -12.45 4.98 -20.52
N GLY A 833 -12.78 3.70 -20.29
CA GLY A 833 -11.82 2.60 -20.27
C GLY A 833 -10.89 2.48 -19.05
N SER A 834 -11.23 3.15 -17.96
CA SER A 834 -10.39 3.17 -16.77
C SER A 834 -11.18 3.08 -15.47
N GLU A 835 -12.29 2.35 -15.40
CA GLU A 835 -13.02 2.16 -14.14
C GLU A 835 -13.64 0.75 -14.03
N CYS A 836 -13.17 -0.19 -14.86
CA CYS A 836 -13.57 -1.58 -14.75
C CYS A 836 -12.35 -2.51 -14.90
N TYR A 837 -12.35 -3.58 -14.11
CA TYR A 837 -11.48 -4.72 -14.35
C TYR A 837 -11.92 -5.49 -15.59
N GLN A 838 -10.95 -6.00 -16.35
CA GLN A 838 -11.16 -7.12 -17.24
C GLN A 838 -10.54 -8.39 -16.68
N THR A 839 -11.24 -9.51 -16.84
CA THR A 839 -10.82 -10.78 -16.25
C THR A 839 -10.96 -11.93 -17.25
N ARG A 840 -10.14 -12.96 -17.10
CA ARG A 840 -10.15 -14.15 -17.96
C ARG A 840 -9.95 -15.43 -17.16
N LEU A 841 -10.64 -16.46 -17.62
CA LEU A 841 -10.44 -17.86 -17.26
C LEU A 841 -10.11 -18.63 -18.54
N PHE A 842 -9.03 -19.40 -18.54
CA PHE A 842 -8.54 -20.07 -19.74
C PHE A 842 -7.82 -21.37 -19.40
N GLY A 843 -7.96 -22.38 -20.26
CA GLY A 843 -7.24 -23.66 -20.15
C GLY A 843 -5.96 -23.72 -20.96
N SER A 844 -5.76 -22.80 -21.91
CA SER A 844 -4.55 -22.69 -22.72
C SER A 844 -4.33 -21.25 -23.19
N ILE A 845 -3.08 -20.89 -23.48
CA ILE A 845 -2.74 -19.56 -24.02
C ILE A 845 -3.36 -19.32 -25.40
N PRO A 846 -3.35 -20.27 -26.37
CA PRO A 846 -4.09 -20.10 -27.62
C PRO A 846 -5.58 -19.80 -27.43
N GLN A 847 -6.24 -20.43 -26.46
CA GLN A 847 -7.64 -20.11 -26.12
C GLN A 847 -7.76 -18.69 -25.57
N MET A 848 -6.87 -18.30 -24.65
CA MET A 848 -6.91 -16.99 -24.00
C MET A 848 -6.80 -15.85 -25.01
N VAL A 849 -5.79 -15.86 -25.89
CA VAL A 849 -5.55 -14.77 -26.85
C VAL A 849 -6.61 -14.72 -27.96
N SER A 850 -7.32 -15.83 -28.20
CA SER A 850 -8.38 -15.92 -29.22
C SER A 850 -9.77 -15.61 -28.68
N THR A 851 -9.92 -15.38 -27.36
CA THR A 851 -11.20 -15.10 -26.72
C THR A 851 -11.22 -13.73 -26.06
N ALA A 852 -12.39 -13.08 -26.09
CA ALA A 852 -12.62 -11.83 -25.38
C ALA A 852 -12.59 -12.06 -23.85
N PRO A 853 -12.37 -11.02 -23.03
CA PRO A 853 -12.44 -11.12 -21.59
C PRO A 853 -13.73 -11.80 -21.10
N ALA A 854 -13.60 -12.71 -20.14
CA ALA A 854 -14.73 -13.47 -19.60
C ALA A 854 -15.59 -12.59 -18.68
N GLY A 855 -14.96 -11.85 -17.77
CA GLY A 855 -15.63 -10.95 -16.85
C GLY A 855 -15.22 -9.49 -17.06
N ILE A 856 -16.14 -8.59 -16.68
CA ILE A 856 -15.99 -7.14 -16.66
C ILE A 856 -16.62 -6.64 -15.36
N LEU A 857 -15.80 -6.15 -14.44
CA LEU A 857 -16.26 -5.77 -13.10
C LEU A 857 -16.06 -4.29 -12.86
N GLN A 858 -17.08 -3.62 -12.33
CA GLN A 858 -16.97 -2.21 -11.98
C GLN A 858 -16.00 -2.04 -10.81
N GLU A 859 -15.01 -1.17 -10.96
CA GLU A 859 -14.00 -0.94 -9.91
C GLU A 859 -14.56 -0.20 -8.71
N ASN A 860 -15.63 0.59 -8.91
CA ASN A 860 -16.28 1.40 -7.89
C ASN A 860 -17.80 1.38 -8.10
N PRO A 861 -18.49 0.31 -7.69
CA PRO A 861 -19.94 0.20 -7.79
C PRO A 861 -20.65 1.16 -6.83
N THR A 862 -21.86 1.55 -7.22
CA THR A 862 -22.68 2.53 -6.47
C THR A 862 -23.44 1.90 -5.31
N PHE A 863 -23.77 2.69 -4.30
CA PHE A 863 -24.74 2.32 -3.26
C PHE A 863 -26.07 3.06 -3.48
N SER A 864 -27.16 2.33 -3.67
CA SER A 864 -28.49 2.84 -4.04
C SER A 864 -28.44 3.77 -5.27
N GLY A 865 -27.59 3.45 -6.25
CA GLY A 865 -27.35 4.25 -7.45
C GLY A 865 -26.55 5.54 -7.22
N LYS A 866 -26.05 5.79 -6.01
CA LYS A 866 -25.19 6.94 -5.68
C LYS A 866 -23.72 6.55 -5.81
N SER A 867 -22.97 7.34 -6.59
CA SER A 867 -21.53 7.16 -6.80
C SER A 867 -20.71 8.04 -5.86
N SER A 868 -19.50 7.60 -5.56
CA SER A 868 -18.45 8.36 -4.85
C SER A 868 -17.22 8.47 -5.76
N PRO A 869 -16.50 9.60 -5.83
CA PRO A 869 -15.35 9.74 -6.73
C PRO A 869 -14.23 8.75 -6.38
N ALA A 870 -13.90 7.81 -7.28
CA ALA A 870 -12.83 6.83 -7.07
C ALA A 870 -12.33 6.27 -8.41
N ASP A 871 -11.70 7.10 -9.25
CA ASP A 871 -10.99 6.60 -10.43
C ASP A 871 -9.64 5.95 -10.03
N PRO A 872 -9.09 5.06 -10.87
CA PRO A 872 -7.88 4.31 -10.57
C PRO A 872 -6.60 5.13 -10.43
N ASN A 873 -6.58 6.43 -10.79
CA ASN A 873 -5.40 7.25 -10.48
C ASN A 873 -5.43 7.78 -9.03
N HIS A 874 -6.63 8.02 -8.51
CA HIS A 874 -6.87 8.45 -7.14
C HIS A 874 -7.04 7.28 -6.16
N VAL A 875 -7.56 6.15 -6.65
CA VAL A 875 -7.69 4.88 -5.91
C VAL A 875 -7.14 3.74 -6.74
N GLN A 876 -5.84 3.54 -6.63
CA GLN A 876 -5.08 2.62 -7.47
C GLN A 876 -5.59 1.17 -7.38
N VAL A 877 -5.27 0.40 -8.42
CA VAL A 877 -5.71 -0.98 -8.65
C VAL A 877 -4.49 -1.86 -8.87
N HIS A 878 -4.29 -2.90 -8.07
CA HIS A 878 -3.17 -3.82 -8.20
C HIS A 878 -3.65 -5.25 -7.90
N PRO A 879 -4.33 -5.90 -8.87
CA PRO A 879 -4.98 -7.17 -8.64
C PRO A 879 -3.97 -8.29 -8.41
N ALA A 880 -4.32 -9.21 -7.52
CA ALA A 880 -3.56 -10.38 -7.13
C ALA A 880 -4.40 -11.66 -7.27
N GLY A 881 -3.80 -12.72 -7.80
CA GLY A 881 -4.46 -14.01 -7.98
C GLY A 881 -4.75 -14.74 -6.67
N ALA A 882 -5.53 -15.82 -6.78
CA ALA A 882 -5.57 -16.83 -5.73
C ALA A 882 -4.22 -17.56 -5.67
N GLY A 883 -3.84 -18.08 -4.50
CA GLY A 883 -2.54 -18.77 -4.35
C GLY A 883 -2.35 -19.95 -5.31
N LEU A 884 -1.09 -20.28 -5.61
CA LEU A 884 -0.71 -21.34 -6.58
C LEU A 884 -1.43 -22.69 -6.42
N SER A 885 -1.74 -23.09 -5.19
CA SER A 885 -2.40 -24.36 -4.86
C SER A 885 -3.86 -24.17 -4.43
N ALA A 886 -4.44 -22.99 -4.68
CA ALA A 886 -5.83 -22.70 -4.35
C ALA A 886 -6.77 -23.64 -5.11
N ASN A 887 -7.87 -24.05 -4.46
CA ASN A 887 -8.85 -24.94 -5.06
C ASN A 887 -9.66 -24.23 -6.16
N ALA A 888 -10.43 -25.00 -6.94
CA ALA A 888 -11.18 -24.47 -8.08
C ALA A 888 -12.17 -23.34 -7.71
N SER A 889 -12.78 -23.38 -6.53
CA SER A 889 -13.70 -22.32 -6.07
C SER A 889 -12.95 -21.03 -5.73
N GLN A 890 -11.80 -21.13 -5.08
CA GLN A 890 -10.94 -19.98 -4.78
C GLN A 890 -10.39 -19.33 -6.06
N ARG A 891 -10.05 -20.13 -7.07
CA ARG A 891 -9.56 -19.63 -8.39
C ARG A 891 -10.62 -18.92 -9.23
N ASN A 892 -11.89 -18.87 -8.81
CA ASN A 892 -12.90 -18.02 -9.44
C ASN A 892 -12.86 -16.56 -8.94
N TYR A 893 -11.97 -16.26 -8.00
CA TYR A 893 -11.86 -14.95 -7.37
C TYR A 893 -10.41 -14.48 -7.33
N PHE A 894 -10.24 -13.17 -7.24
CA PHE A 894 -8.97 -12.50 -7.05
C PHE A 894 -9.10 -11.44 -5.96
N PHE A 895 -7.97 -10.87 -5.57
CA PHE A 895 -7.90 -9.83 -4.54
C PHE A 895 -7.36 -8.53 -5.11
N ASP A 896 -7.70 -7.40 -4.50
CA ASP A 896 -7.07 -6.12 -4.83
C ASP A 896 -7.00 -5.22 -3.59
N GLY A 897 -5.82 -4.65 -3.33
CA GLY A 897 -5.62 -3.60 -2.34
C GLY A 897 -5.87 -2.25 -2.99
N ARG A 898 -6.84 -1.48 -2.48
CA ARG A 898 -7.28 -0.22 -3.09
C ARG A 898 -6.85 0.98 -2.24
N PRO A 899 -5.63 1.52 -2.42
CA PRO A 899 -5.13 2.63 -1.62
C PRO A 899 -5.73 3.96 -2.08
N PHE A 900 -6.28 4.75 -1.16
CA PHE A 900 -6.73 6.10 -1.48
C PHE A 900 -5.56 7.08 -1.46
N ASN A 901 -5.15 7.57 -2.63
CA ASN A 901 -4.01 8.48 -2.78
C ASN A 901 -4.39 9.96 -2.81
N GLY A 902 -5.68 10.30 -2.63
CA GLY A 902 -6.19 11.66 -2.77
C GLY A 902 -7.03 11.81 -4.03
N SER A 903 -7.97 12.75 -4.04
CA SER A 903 -8.87 12.97 -5.17
C SER A 903 -9.50 14.36 -5.10
N ASN A 904 -10.05 14.84 -6.22
CA ASN A 904 -10.89 16.03 -6.21
C ASN A 904 -12.27 15.74 -5.58
N LEU A 905 -12.34 15.76 -4.25
CA LEU A 905 -13.58 15.58 -3.51
C LEU A 905 -14.46 16.85 -3.49
N SER A 906 -13.87 18.01 -3.83
CA SER A 906 -14.58 19.28 -4.00
C SER A 906 -15.11 19.44 -5.42
N GLY A 907 -16.36 19.89 -5.58
CA GLY A 907 -17.11 19.86 -6.84
C GLY A 907 -16.69 20.83 -7.95
N SER A 908 -15.47 21.39 -7.93
CA SER A 908 -14.96 22.16 -9.06
C SER A 908 -14.37 21.19 -10.08
N GLY A 909 -14.99 21.04 -11.26
CA GLY A 909 -14.49 20.21 -12.38
C GLY A 909 -13.16 20.67 -13.01
N SER A 910 -12.37 21.46 -12.29
CA SER A 910 -11.15 22.15 -12.71
C SER A 910 -9.97 21.74 -11.83
N GLY A 911 -9.64 20.45 -11.79
CA GLY A 911 -8.45 19.96 -11.06
C GLY A 911 -8.46 20.19 -9.54
N GLU A 912 -7.49 19.58 -8.86
CA GLU A 912 -7.35 19.68 -7.41
C GLU A 912 -7.06 21.10 -6.94
N GLY A 913 -7.65 21.50 -5.81
CA GLY A 913 -7.38 22.79 -5.19
C GLY A 913 -7.99 23.99 -5.89
N SER A 914 -8.86 23.79 -6.90
CA SER A 914 -9.59 24.88 -7.56
C SER A 914 -10.73 25.49 -6.72
N ALA A 915 -11.22 24.76 -5.71
CA ALA A 915 -12.22 25.25 -4.76
C ALA A 915 -11.82 24.91 -3.30
N PRO A 916 -10.72 25.48 -2.77
CA PRO A 916 -10.19 25.14 -1.45
C PRO A 916 -11.10 25.63 -0.32
N ALA A 917 -11.06 24.96 0.83
CA ALA A 917 -11.62 25.46 2.06
C ALA A 917 -11.03 26.82 2.45
N VAL A 918 -11.84 27.64 3.10
CA VAL A 918 -11.45 28.96 3.59
C VAL A 918 -11.20 28.89 5.09
N LEU A 919 -10.08 29.45 5.54
CA LEU A 919 -9.81 29.61 6.97
C LEU A 919 -10.78 30.65 7.56
N VAL A 920 -11.59 30.25 8.53
CA VAL A 920 -12.55 31.11 9.23
C VAL A 920 -11.85 31.86 10.37
N ALA A 921 -11.20 31.13 11.26
CA ALA A 921 -10.45 31.66 12.40
C ALA A 921 -9.57 30.57 13.02
N GLY A 922 -8.41 30.93 13.58
CA GLY A 922 -7.53 29.97 14.27
C GLY A 922 -7.13 28.81 13.36
N GLN A 923 -7.70 27.63 13.63
CA GLN A 923 -7.53 26.39 12.84
C GLN A 923 -8.87 25.84 12.31
N LEU A 924 -9.90 26.68 12.24
CA LEU A 924 -11.23 26.33 11.74
C LEU A 924 -11.35 26.69 10.26
N TRP A 925 -11.56 25.67 9.43
CA TRP A 925 -11.74 25.74 7.99
C TRP A 925 -13.20 25.53 7.61
N LYS A 926 -13.63 26.13 6.51
CA LYS A 926 -14.99 26.01 5.97
C LYS A 926 -14.96 25.55 4.51
N PHE A 927 -15.76 24.55 4.20
CA PHE A 927 -16.30 24.30 2.86
C PHE A 927 -17.76 24.75 2.82
N THR A 928 -18.15 25.50 1.78
CA THR A 928 -19.56 25.80 1.53
C THR A 928 -20.27 24.59 0.92
N ALA A 929 -21.60 24.53 1.01
CA ALA A 929 -22.40 23.50 0.36
C ALA A 929 -22.09 23.37 -1.16
N SER A 930 -21.82 24.49 -1.84
CA SER A 930 -21.49 24.48 -3.27
C SER A 930 -20.11 23.91 -3.58
N GLN A 931 -19.18 23.89 -2.62
CA GLN A 931 -17.87 23.26 -2.77
C GLN A 931 -17.94 21.74 -2.63
N LEU A 932 -18.97 21.20 -1.98
CA LEU A 932 -19.16 19.77 -1.74
C LEU A 932 -20.51 19.28 -2.27
N PRO A 933 -20.84 19.50 -3.57
CA PRO A 933 -22.18 19.25 -4.10
C PRO A 933 -22.56 17.76 -4.12
N ASN A 934 -21.58 16.87 -4.03
CA ASN A 934 -21.78 15.42 -4.04
C ASN A 934 -21.93 14.83 -2.63
N LEU A 935 -21.66 15.58 -1.56
CA LEU A 935 -21.71 15.06 -0.19
C LEU A 935 -23.14 14.63 0.17
N ASP A 936 -23.36 13.32 0.30
CA ASP A 936 -24.67 12.71 0.54
C ASP A 936 -24.60 11.69 1.68
N ARG A 937 -24.76 12.22 2.89
CA ARG A 937 -24.57 11.49 4.15
C ARG A 937 -25.64 10.42 4.43
N LYS A 938 -26.70 10.37 3.61
CA LYS A 938 -27.75 9.36 3.70
C LYS A 938 -27.45 8.10 2.90
N PHE A 939 -26.46 8.15 2.00
CA PHE A 939 -26.09 7.00 1.15
C PHE A 939 -24.61 6.65 1.25
N SER A 940 -23.77 7.56 1.72
CA SER A 940 -22.35 7.31 1.94
C SER A 940 -21.91 7.93 3.27
N ALA A 941 -21.05 7.22 4.00
CA ALA A 941 -20.36 7.81 5.13
C ALA A 941 -19.47 8.98 4.67
N THR A 942 -19.23 9.96 5.54
CA THR A 942 -18.30 11.05 5.20
C THR A 942 -16.86 10.55 5.30
N TYR A 943 -16.11 10.64 4.22
CA TYR A 943 -14.66 10.51 4.25
C TYR A 943 -14.08 11.84 4.75
N ALA A 944 -13.48 11.85 5.95
CA ALA A 944 -13.08 13.08 6.62
C ALA A 944 -11.69 12.97 7.27
N PHE A 945 -10.70 13.63 6.67
CA PHE A 945 -9.29 13.55 7.07
C PHE A 945 -8.57 14.90 7.00
N ALA A 946 -7.64 15.11 7.93
CA ALA A 946 -6.61 16.13 7.88
C ALA A 946 -5.23 15.46 7.79
N GLY A 947 -4.66 15.35 6.59
CA GLY A 947 -3.55 14.43 6.32
C GLY A 947 -3.92 13.00 6.72
N GLN A 948 -3.07 12.32 7.47
CA GLN A 948 -3.35 10.98 8.00
C GLN A 948 -4.25 10.93 9.25
N LYS A 949 -4.78 12.09 9.71
CA LYS A 949 -5.57 12.18 10.95
C LYS A 949 -7.07 12.09 10.63
N PRO A 950 -7.77 11.00 11.01
CA PRO A 950 -9.22 10.91 10.84
C PRO A 950 -9.95 11.94 11.70
N LEU A 951 -10.98 12.56 11.14
CA LEU A 951 -11.74 13.61 11.82
C LEU A 951 -12.96 13.03 12.53
N PHE A 952 -13.21 13.45 13.76
CA PHE A 952 -14.38 13.04 14.53
C PHE A 952 -15.60 13.91 14.20
N ASP A 953 -16.73 13.27 13.89
CA ASP A 953 -17.98 13.94 13.56
C ASP A 953 -18.69 14.43 14.83
N VAL A 954 -18.87 15.74 14.98
CA VAL A 954 -19.65 16.34 16.06
C VAL A 954 -21.02 16.87 15.59
N SER A 955 -21.43 16.52 14.36
CA SER A 955 -22.72 16.97 13.80
C SER A 955 -23.88 16.48 14.66
N ALA A 956 -24.68 17.42 15.15
CA ALA A 956 -25.89 17.18 15.93
C ALA A 956 -26.79 18.44 15.89
N PRO A 957 -28.08 18.34 16.27
CA PRO A 957 -28.91 19.50 16.53
C PRO A 957 -28.23 20.49 17.49
N ASN A 958 -28.06 21.74 17.05
CA ASN A 958 -27.36 22.80 17.81
C ASN A 958 -25.89 22.51 18.14
N SER A 959 -25.25 21.61 17.40
CA SER A 959 -23.80 21.37 17.51
C SER A 959 -23.00 22.67 17.33
N LEU A 960 -21.89 22.79 18.06
CA LEU A 960 -20.95 23.89 17.97
C LEU A 960 -19.53 23.34 17.87
N LEU A 961 -18.74 23.93 16.97
CA LEU A 961 -17.35 23.61 16.72
C LEU A 961 -16.53 24.89 16.88
N GLY A 962 -15.63 24.92 17.86
CA GLY A 962 -14.75 26.03 18.11
C GLY A 962 -13.58 26.09 17.12
N SER A 963 -12.74 27.13 17.26
CA SER A 963 -11.56 27.38 16.42
C SER A 963 -10.21 27.12 17.10
N THR A 964 -10.23 26.55 18.31
CA THR A 964 -9.04 26.34 19.15
C THR A 964 -8.61 24.87 19.18
N ALA A 965 -7.44 24.61 19.78
CA ALA A 965 -6.90 23.26 19.97
C ALA A 965 -7.82 22.28 20.72
N ALA A 966 -8.77 22.78 21.53
CA ALA A 966 -9.73 21.94 22.24
C ALA A 966 -10.67 21.15 21.30
N ASP A 967 -10.83 21.65 20.07
CA ASP A 967 -11.64 21.05 19.02
C ASP A 967 -10.81 20.51 17.84
N ALA A 968 -9.50 20.37 18.01
CA ALA A 968 -8.63 19.83 16.97
C ALA A 968 -9.10 18.45 16.49
N TYR A 969 -9.03 18.26 15.17
CA TYR A 969 -9.42 17.05 14.45
C TYR A 969 -10.90 16.66 14.59
N LYS A 970 -11.78 17.65 14.78
CA LYS A 970 -13.23 17.48 14.73
C LYS A 970 -13.81 18.17 13.50
N TYR A 971 -14.89 17.63 12.95
CA TYR A 971 -15.64 18.26 11.88
C TYR A 971 -17.14 18.26 12.17
N CYS A 972 -17.85 19.18 11.51
CA CYS A 972 -19.29 19.32 11.66
C CYS A 972 -19.92 19.71 10.32
N VAL A 973 -21.03 19.06 9.99
CA VAL A 973 -21.85 19.33 8.80
C VAL A 973 -23.18 19.90 9.25
N ALA A 974 -23.47 21.14 8.86
CA ALA A 974 -24.70 21.83 9.23
C ALA A 974 -25.87 21.27 8.41
N ASN A 975 -26.86 20.65 9.06
CA ASN A 975 -28.14 20.30 8.41
C ASN A 975 -29.15 21.46 8.49
N LEU A 976 -29.02 22.31 9.50
CA LEU A 976 -29.79 23.54 9.67
C LEU A 976 -28.85 24.75 9.78
N SER A 977 -29.35 25.92 9.37
CA SER A 977 -28.62 27.17 9.55
C SER A 977 -28.36 27.43 11.04
N GLY A 978 -27.13 27.81 11.38
CA GLY A 978 -26.68 28.03 12.76
C GLY A 978 -26.10 26.81 13.47
N GLU A 979 -26.17 25.60 12.89
CA GLU A 979 -25.40 24.43 13.37
C GLU A 979 -23.91 24.57 13.06
N CYS A 980 -23.05 23.87 13.82
CA CYS A 980 -21.59 23.89 13.73
C CYS A 980 -20.95 25.22 14.12
N VAL A 981 -21.36 26.33 13.51
CA VAL A 981 -20.84 27.68 13.77
C VAL A 981 -21.99 28.66 13.61
N ALA A 982 -22.03 29.69 14.45
CA ALA A 982 -23.03 30.76 14.33
C ALA A 982 -23.01 31.38 12.92
N GLY A 983 -24.17 31.45 12.27
CA GLY A 983 -24.34 31.99 10.92
C GLY A 983 -24.05 31.01 9.77
N SER A 984 -23.76 29.74 10.06
CA SER A 984 -23.68 28.69 9.04
C SER A 984 -24.98 28.53 8.25
N GLN A 985 -24.87 27.99 7.05
CA GLN A 985 -26.00 27.56 6.24
C GLN A 985 -26.06 26.03 6.16
N ALA A 986 -27.24 25.50 5.88
CA ALA A 986 -27.40 24.07 5.61
C ALA A 986 -26.47 23.63 4.45
N GLY A 987 -25.74 22.54 4.67
CA GLY A 987 -24.73 22.00 3.76
C GLY A 987 -23.32 22.56 3.96
N ASP A 988 -23.13 23.61 4.76
CA ASP A 988 -21.77 24.05 5.13
C ASP A 988 -21.07 22.97 5.96
N VAL A 989 -19.78 22.76 5.69
CA VAL A 989 -18.92 21.86 6.45
C VAL A 989 -17.80 22.65 7.11
N TYR A 990 -17.63 22.45 8.41
CA TYR A 990 -16.57 23.07 9.20
C TYR A 990 -15.62 22.00 9.71
N VAL A 991 -14.32 22.27 9.61
CA VAL A 991 -13.25 21.37 10.03
C VAL A 991 -12.30 22.14 10.93
N ASN A 992 -12.12 21.70 12.16
CA ASN A 992 -11.08 22.24 13.02
C ASN A 992 -9.84 21.35 12.91
N ALA A 993 -8.83 21.81 12.16
CA ALA A 993 -7.61 21.06 11.92
C ALA A 993 -6.38 22.01 11.88
N PRO A 994 -5.36 21.78 12.73
CA PRO A 994 -4.12 22.55 12.68
C PRO A 994 -3.27 22.18 11.46
N TYR A 995 -2.31 23.06 11.16
CA TYR A 995 -1.20 22.82 10.21
C TYR A 995 -1.57 22.53 8.76
N ILE A 996 -2.82 22.76 8.36
CA ILE A 996 -3.28 22.61 6.98
C ILE A 996 -2.47 23.49 6.05
N SER A 997 -1.76 22.87 5.11
CA SER A 997 -1.01 23.54 4.06
C SER A 997 -1.68 23.40 2.69
N ARG A 998 -2.56 22.40 2.54
CA ARG A 998 -3.40 22.18 1.37
C ARG A 998 -4.87 22.12 1.82
N PRO A 999 -5.64 23.22 1.78
CA PRO A 999 -7.04 23.24 2.22
C PRO A 999 -8.00 22.56 1.23
N TYR A 1000 -7.57 21.45 0.64
CA TYR A 1000 -8.27 20.60 -0.32
C TYR A 1000 -7.61 19.22 -0.28
N CYS A 1001 -8.24 18.21 -0.87
CA CYS A 1001 -7.69 16.86 -0.89
C CYS A 1001 -6.70 16.75 -2.04
N SER A 1002 -5.44 16.43 -1.75
CA SER A 1002 -4.38 16.42 -2.76
C SER A 1002 -3.98 15.00 -3.15
N SER A 1003 -3.85 14.75 -4.45
CA SER A 1003 -3.27 13.54 -4.99
C SER A 1003 -1.82 13.77 -5.43
N PRO A 1004 -0.86 13.00 -4.90
CA PRO A 1004 0.50 12.94 -5.40
C PRO A 1004 0.64 11.98 -6.61
N GLY A 1005 -0.45 11.47 -7.19
CA GLY A 1005 -0.43 10.65 -8.40
C GLY A 1005 0.10 9.23 -8.15
N GLN A 1006 1.25 8.87 -8.71
CA GLN A 1006 1.91 7.57 -8.49
C GLN A 1006 2.96 7.60 -7.36
N ALA A 1007 3.02 8.69 -6.61
CA ALA A 1007 3.82 8.78 -5.38
C ALA A 1007 2.94 8.56 -4.16
N THR A 1008 3.54 8.16 -3.04
CA THR A 1008 2.82 7.96 -1.78
C THR A 1008 2.58 9.27 -1.05
N GLY A 1009 1.37 9.45 -0.52
CA GLY A 1009 1.06 10.54 0.39
C GLY A 1009 2.00 10.54 1.60
N LEU A 1010 2.50 11.72 1.98
CA LEU A 1010 3.44 11.85 3.09
C LEU A 1010 2.67 11.95 4.42
N PRO A 1011 3.14 11.32 5.51
CA PRO A 1011 2.50 11.39 6.84
C PRO A 1011 2.39 12.82 7.39
N ASP A 1012 3.27 13.71 6.93
CA ASP A 1012 3.36 15.13 7.31
C ASP A 1012 2.75 16.06 6.27
N GLU A 1013 2.09 15.50 5.26
CA GLU A 1013 1.25 16.28 4.37
C GLU A 1013 -0.11 16.49 5.04
N PHE A 1014 -0.38 17.74 5.42
CA PHE A 1014 -1.64 18.12 6.05
C PHE A 1014 -2.54 18.77 5.01
N ASP A 1015 -3.30 17.93 4.34
CA ASP A 1015 -4.32 18.29 3.39
C ASP A 1015 -5.74 18.03 3.95
N LEU A 1016 -6.78 18.61 3.36
CA LEU A 1016 -8.17 18.44 3.83
C LEU A 1016 -8.98 17.59 2.85
N CYS A 1017 -9.23 16.34 3.22
CA CYS A 1017 -10.07 15.43 2.44
C CYS A 1017 -11.45 15.28 3.09
N ILE A 1018 -12.45 15.94 2.50
CA ILE A 1018 -13.87 15.86 2.90
C ILE A 1018 -14.70 15.46 1.68
N GLY A 1019 -15.45 14.36 1.75
CA GLY A 1019 -16.34 13.91 0.67
C GLY A 1019 -17.14 12.67 1.01
N ASN A 1020 -17.77 12.05 0.00
CA ASN A 1020 -18.39 10.72 0.15
C ASN A 1020 -17.30 9.65 0.22
N ASN A 1021 -17.46 8.71 1.14
CA ASN A 1021 -16.59 7.55 1.26
C ASN A 1021 -17.01 6.48 0.25
N ALA A 1022 -16.12 6.14 -0.69
CA ALA A 1022 -16.32 5.01 -1.58
C ALA A 1022 -15.99 3.71 -0.86
N MET A 1023 -16.67 2.61 -1.23
CA MET A 1023 -16.40 1.26 -0.69
C MET A 1023 -14.92 0.87 -0.84
N VAL A 1024 -14.29 1.32 -1.92
CA VAL A 1024 -12.93 0.96 -2.31
C VAL A 1024 -11.85 1.78 -1.60
N PHE A 1025 -12.19 2.81 -0.83
CA PHE A 1025 -11.16 3.62 -0.17
C PHE A 1025 -10.43 2.83 0.95
N ASN A 1026 -9.13 2.60 0.75
CA ASN A 1026 -8.24 1.90 1.69
C ASN A 1026 -8.76 0.51 2.06
N SER A 1027 -9.34 -0.19 1.09
CA SER A 1027 -9.99 -1.49 1.28
C SER A 1027 -9.22 -2.59 0.55
N ILE A 1028 -9.21 -3.79 1.15
CA ILE A 1028 -8.78 -5.01 0.48
C ILE A 1028 -10.03 -5.77 0.05
N LEU A 1029 -10.19 -5.92 -1.26
CA LEU A 1029 -11.35 -6.51 -1.89
C LEU A 1029 -11.09 -7.97 -2.26
N GLN A 1030 -12.16 -8.76 -2.28
CA GLN A 1030 -12.23 -10.00 -3.05
C GLN A 1030 -13.26 -9.82 -4.16
N LEU A 1031 -12.87 -10.13 -5.39
CA LEU A 1031 -13.65 -9.88 -6.60
C LEU A 1031 -13.75 -11.14 -7.46
N GLY A 1032 -14.87 -11.32 -8.16
CA GLY A 1032 -15.09 -12.46 -9.06
C GLY A 1032 -14.39 -12.33 -10.43
N LEU A 1033 -14.11 -13.45 -11.09
CA LEU A 1033 -13.43 -13.48 -12.41
C LEU A 1033 -14.33 -13.77 -13.61
N ASN A 1034 -15.55 -14.28 -13.42
CA ASN A 1034 -16.35 -14.85 -14.52
C ASN A 1034 -17.66 -14.10 -14.80
N TRP A 1035 -17.80 -12.87 -14.30
CA TRP A 1035 -19.06 -12.13 -14.35
C TRP A 1035 -18.91 -10.76 -14.97
N ILE A 1036 -19.99 -10.31 -15.62
CA ILE A 1036 -20.22 -8.90 -15.91
C ILE A 1036 -20.93 -8.32 -14.70
N ASP A 1037 -20.22 -7.57 -13.87
CA ASP A 1037 -20.71 -7.11 -12.57
C ASP A 1037 -20.57 -5.61 -12.41
N MET A 1038 -21.61 -4.88 -12.85
CA MET A 1038 -21.69 -3.42 -12.73
C MET A 1038 -22.32 -2.95 -11.42
N SER A 1039 -22.94 -3.84 -10.65
CA SER A 1039 -23.60 -3.53 -9.38
C SER A 1039 -22.74 -3.89 -8.16
N GLY A 1040 -21.63 -4.60 -8.35
CA GLY A 1040 -20.75 -5.08 -7.27
C GLY A 1040 -21.21 -6.39 -6.63
N ALA A 1041 -22.15 -7.12 -7.25
CA ALA A 1041 -22.77 -8.34 -6.71
C ALA A 1041 -21.77 -9.49 -6.41
N HIS A 1042 -20.61 -9.50 -7.06
CA HIS A 1042 -19.55 -10.51 -6.91
C HIS A 1042 -18.28 -9.90 -6.29
N GLN A 1043 -18.43 -8.84 -5.50
CA GLN A 1043 -17.35 -8.16 -4.80
C GLN A 1043 -17.67 -8.02 -3.32
N ARG A 1044 -16.64 -8.06 -2.46
CA ARG A 1044 -16.75 -7.75 -1.03
C ARG A 1044 -15.47 -7.17 -0.46
N VAL A 1045 -15.60 -6.30 0.54
CA VAL A 1045 -14.49 -5.82 1.37
C VAL A 1045 -14.17 -6.89 2.43
N LEU A 1046 -12.93 -7.37 2.46
CA LEU A 1046 -12.48 -8.32 3.50
C LEU A 1046 -11.96 -7.60 4.75
N THR A 1047 -11.20 -6.52 4.57
CA THR A 1047 -10.62 -5.70 5.65
C THR A 1047 -10.06 -4.40 5.07
N LYS A 1048 -9.81 -3.40 5.92
CA LYS A 1048 -8.97 -2.23 5.61
C LYS A 1048 -7.49 -2.43 6.00
N GLY A 1049 -7.10 -3.67 6.36
CA GLY A 1049 -5.74 -4.04 6.71
C GLY A 1049 -5.21 -3.38 8.00
N LEU A 1050 -6.09 -2.80 8.82
CA LEU A 1050 -5.73 -1.94 9.95
C LEU A 1050 -4.79 -0.77 9.56
N SER A 1051 -4.81 -0.39 8.27
CA SER A 1051 -3.96 0.67 7.74
C SER A 1051 -4.50 2.05 8.07
N ARG A 1052 -3.60 3.03 8.11
CA ARG A 1052 -3.96 4.46 8.13
C ARG A 1052 -4.16 4.95 6.71
N SER A 1053 -5.19 5.76 6.50
CA SER A 1053 -5.45 6.43 5.22
C SER A 1053 -4.37 7.47 4.92
N ARG A 1054 -4.25 7.86 3.64
CA ARG A 1054 -3.29 8.87 3.13
C ARG A 1054 -1.80 8.49 3.23
N VAL A 1055 -1.44 7.41 3.91
CA VAL A 1055 -0.05 6.91 4.01
C VAL A 1055 0.11 5.50 3.42
N THR A 1056 -0.92 4.99 2.75
CA THR A 1056 -0.86 3.72 2.02
C THR A 1056 -0.13 3.92 0.70
N PRO A 1057 0.81 3.03 0.31
CA PRO A 1057 1.50 3.17 -0.97
C PRO A 1057 0.50 3.04 -2.13
N PRO A 1058 0.68 3.79 -3.24
CA PRO A 1058 -0.20 3.70 -4.40
C PRO A 1058 -0.19 2.29 -5.00
N PHE A 1059 0.89 1.53 -4.80
CA PHE A 1059 1.02 0.15 -5.27
C PHE A 1059 0.61 -0.89 -4.23
N TRP A 1060 -0.27 -0.55 -3.28
CA TRP A 1060 -0.66 -1.47 -2.19
C TRP A 1060 -1.21 -2.79 -2.75
N HIS A 1061 -0.43 -3.84 -2.54
CA HIS A 1061 -0.69 -5.16 -3.11
C HIS A 1061 -0.88 -6.18 -2.00
N VAL A 1062 -1.55 -7.28 -2.32
CA VAL A 1062 -1.77 -8.41 -1.42
C VAL A 1062 -1.25 -9.70 -2.03
N HIS A 1063 -0.67 -10.58 -1.22
CA HIS A 1063 -0.11 -11.84 -1.70
C HIS A 1063 -0.83 -13.01 -1.06
N ALA A 1064 -1.55 -13.81 -1.85
CA ALA A 1064 -2.18 -15.02 -1.33
C ALA A 1064 -1.11 -16.07 -0.96
N LEU A 1065 -1.25 -16.68 0.21
CA LEU A 1065 -0.51 -17.90 0.52
C LEU A 1065 -0.87 -18.97 -0.51
N PRO A 1066 0.04 -19.87 -0.92
CA PRO A 1066 -0.26 -20.85 -1.97
C PRO A 1066 -1.53 -21.68 -1.71
N SER A 1067 -1.92 -21.93 -0.45
CA SER A 1067 -3.17 -22.62 -0.11
C SER A 1067 -4.45 -21.84 -0.43
N GLY A 1068 -4.36 -20.53 -0.68
CA GLY A 1068 -5.51 -19.63 -0.89
C GLY A 1068 -6.33 -19.33 0.37
N ASN A 1069 -5.94 -19.86 1.53
CA ASN A 1069 -6.68 -19.69 2.80
C ASN A 1069 -6.32 -18.41 3.55
N TRP A 1070 -5.20 -17.79 3.20
CA TRP A 1070 -4.66 -16.58 3.80
C TRP A 1070 -4.06 -15.71 2.71
N PHE A 1071 -4.03 -14.40 2.93
CA PHE A 1071 -3.19 -13.47 2.16
C PHE A 1071 -2.42 -12.56 3.09
N PHE A 1072 -1.34 -12.00 2.58
CA PHE A 1072 -0.51 -11.04 3.26
C PHE A 1072 -0.86 -9.63 2.82
N ALA A 1073 -0.95 -8.72 3.77
CA ALA A 1073 -1.25 -7.32 3.53
C ALA A 1073 -0.38 -6.43 4.39
N ASN A 1074 0.04 -5.31 3.81
CA ASN A 1074 0.77 -4.28 4.54
C ASN A 1074 -0.20 -3.47 5.39
N ALA A 1075 0.16 -3.30 6.66
CA ALA A 1075 -0.43 -2.36 7.60
C ALA A 1075 0.53 -1.18 7.77
N ASN A 1076 0.28 -0.11 7.03
CA ASN A 1076 1.19 1.04 7.00
C ASN A 1076 0.97 1.93 8.23
N TYR A 1077 2.05 2.37 8.85
CA TYR A 1077 2.04 3.14 10.11
C TYR A 1077 1.18 2.47 11.20
N ALA A 1078 1.33 1.14 11.33
CA ALA A 1078 0.64 0.39 12.35
C ALA A 1078 0.99 0.92 13.76
N ASP A 1079 -0.03 1.20 14.57
CA ASP A 1079 0.07 1.86 15.87
C ASP A 1079 0.84 3.21 15.88
N ASP A 1080 0.96 3.89 14.73
CA ASP A 1080 1.81 5.07 14.56
C ASP A 1080 3.32 4.79 14.78
N VAL A 1081 3.75 3.52 14.76
CA VAL A 1081 5.16 3.13 15.01
C VAL A 1081 5.90 2.92 13.69
N GLY A 1082 5.37 2.04 12.84
CA GLY A 1082 6.02 1.67 11.58
C GLY A 1082 5.17 0.68 10.78
N ASP A 1083 5.64 0.38 9.56
CA ASP A 1083 4.94 -0.53 8.66
C ASP A 1083 5.11 -1.98 9.13
N GLN A 1084 4.07 -2.78 8.98
CA GLN A 1084 4.03 -4.19 9.37
C GLN A 1084 3.31 -5.04 8.34
N VAL A 1085 3.56 -6.34 8.35
CA VAL A 1085 2.89 -7.32 7.47
C VAL A 1085 1.97 -8.17 8.32
N LEU A 1086 0.72 -8.27 7.89
CA LEU A 1086 -0.32 -9.04 8.54
C LEU A 1086 -0.77 -10.18 7.62
N ALA A 1087 -1.06 -11.34 8.20
CA ALA A 1087 -1.74 -12.42 7.51
C ALA A 1087 -3.24 -12.32 7.78
N VAL A 1088 -4.05 -12.24 6.72
CA VAL A 1088 -5.50 -12.12 6.80
C VAL A 1088 -6.14 -13.39 6.26
N LYS A 1089 -7.07 -13.95 7.04
CA LYS A 1089 -7.77 -15.18 6.67
C LYS A 1089 -8.74 -14.90 5.53
N VAL A 1090 -8.68 -15.68 4.47
CA VAL A 1090 -9.68 -15.64 3.39
C VAL A 1090 -10.91 -16.44 3.87
N PRO A 1091 -12.07 -15.80 4.10
CA PRO A 1091 -13.29 -16.54 4.35
C PRO A 1091 -13.68 -17.31 3.09
N PRO A 1092 -14.40 -18.44 3.20
CA PRO A 1092 -14.88 -19.13 2.01
C PRO A 1092 -15.75 -18.21 1.16
N VAL A 1093 -15.79 -18.46 -0.14
CA VAL A 1093 -16.75 -17.84 -1.03
C VAL A 1093 -18.15 -18.25 -0.57
N PRO A 1094 -19.13 -17.32 -0.46
CA PRO A 1094 -20.49 -17.70 -0.10
C PRO A 1094 -21.10 -18.70 -1.13
N PRO A 1095 -22.06 -19.55 -0.72
CA PRO A 1095 -22.73 -20.49 -1.64
C PRO A 1095 -23.35 -19.81 -2.88
N ASN A 1096 -23.60 -20.57 -3.96
CA ASN A 1096 -24.16 -20.10 -5.23
C ASN A 1096 -23.33 -19.00 -5.91
N ASP A 1097 -22.02 -19.22 -6.01
CA ASP A 1097 -21.08 -18.26 -6.60
C ASP A 1097 -21.12 -16.87 -5.94
N GLY A 1098 -21.40 -16.83 -4.63
CA GLY A 1098 -21.44 -15.59 -3.87
C GLY A 1098 -22.80 -14.90 -3.82
N VAL A 1099 -23.75 -15.23 -4.71
CA VAL A 1099 -25.04 -14.55 -4.80
C VAL A 1099 -26.15 -15.39 -4.17
N ASP A 1100 -26.57 -15.00 -2.97
CA ASP A 1100 -27.68 -15.62 -2.25
C ASP A 1100 -29.07 -15.08 -2.66
N GLY A 1101 -29.13 -14.25 -3.71
CA GLY A 1101 -30.35 -13.62 -4.21
C GLY A 1101 -30.74 -12.34 -3.48
N ILE A 1102 -29.94 -11.86 -2.53
CA ILE A 1102 -30.16 -10.59 -1.82
C ILE A 1102 -29.32 -9.49 -2.49
N ASP A 1103 -29.99 -8.46 -3.00
CA ASP A 1103 -29.34 -7.26 -3.54
C ASP A 1103 -28.88 -6.34 -2.42
N ARG A 1104 -27.57 -6.32 -2.17
CA ARG A 1104 -26.91 -5.50 -1.14
C ARG A 1104 -26.28 -4.23 -1.71
N SER A 1105 -26.57 -3.90 -2.97
CA SER A 1105 -26.13 -2.64 -3.58
C SER A 1105 -26.90 -1.43 -3.02
N GLY A 1106 -27.79 -1.62 -2.05
CA GLY A 1106 -28.55 -0.57 -1.37
C GLY A 1106 -29.06 -1.02 0.01
N TYR A 1107 -29.96 -0.23 0.60
CA TYR A 1107 -30.60 -0.57 1.87
C TYR A 1107 -31.51 -1.80 1.74
N LEU A 1108 -31.39 -2.73 2.68
CA LEU A 1108 -32.29 -3.87 2.81
C LEU A 1108 -33.55 -3.49 3.62
N PRO A 1109 -34.76 -3.82 3.16
CA PRO A 1109 -35.98 -3.54 3.92
C PRO A 1109 -36.14 -4.51 5.09
N VAL A 1110 -35.93 -4.02 6.33
CA VAL A 1110 -36.17 -4.79 7.55
C VAL A 1110 -37.60 -4.54 8.03
N ILE A 1111 -38.48 -5.53 7.89
CA ILE A 1111 -39.89 -5.40 8.27
C ILE A 1111 -40.04 -5.45 9.79
N VAL A 1112 -40.42 -4.31 10.38
CA VAL A 1112 -40.76 -4.20 11.80
C VAL A 1112 -42.28 -4.25 11.96
N THR A 1113 -42.77 -5.24 12.71
CA THR A 1113 -44.18 -5.32 13.08
C THR A 1113 -44.45 -4.45 14.30
N VAL A 1114 -45.27 -3.42 14.13
CA VAL A 1114 -45.69 -2.52 15.20
C VAL A 1114 -47.04 -3.03 15.73
N PRO A 1115 -47.09 -3.52 16.99
CA PRO A 1115 -48.34 -4.01 17.56
C PRO A 1115 -49.32 -2.85 17.79
N GLN A 1116 -50.60 -3.20 17.96
CA GLN A 1116 -51.58 -2.24 18.45
C GLN A 1116 -51.11 -1.66 19.79
N ALA A 1117 -51.23 -0.35 19.95
CA ALA A 1117 -50.83 0.32 21.18
C ALA A 1117 -51.70 -0.11 22.38
N ASP A 1118 -51.20 0.11 23.59
CA ASP A 1118 -51.93 -0.14 24.85
C ASP A 1118 -53.36 0.46 24.77
N GLN A 1119 -54.36 -0.29 25.26
CA GLN A 1119 -55.78 0.12 25.22
C GLN A 1119 -56.03 1.53 25.76
N LYS A 1120 -55.20 2.02 26.70
CA LYS A 1120 -55.28 3.38 27.26
C LYS A 1120 -55.05 4.48 26.22
N ILE A 1121 -54.31 4.19 25.14
CA ILE A 1121 -53.98 5.15 24.08
C ILE A 1121 -54.43 4.70 22.68
N ALA A 1122 -54.83 3.44 22.49
CA ALA A 1122 -55.14 2.84 21.20
C ALA A 1122 -56.10 3.67 20.35
N ASN A 1123 -57.17 4.23 20.94
CA ASN A 1123 -58.15 5.05 20.22
C ASN A 1123 -57.59 6.39 19.70
N ARG A 1124 -56.49 6.87 20.28
CA ARG A 1124 -55.81 8.12 19.94
C ARG A 1124 -54.69 7.91 18.91
N VAL A 1125 -54.18 6.68 18.80
CA VAL A 1125 -53.18 6.31 17.79
C VAL A 1125 -53.83 6.28 16.42
N THR A 1126 -53.16 6.92 15.47
CA THR A 1126 -53.56 6.92 14.06
C THR A 1126 -52.40 6.48 13.18
N THR A 1127 -51.18 6.92 13.51
CA THR A 1127 -49.98 6.61 12.75
C THR A 1127 -48.84 6.16 13.67
N ALA A 1128 -47.83 5.51 13.08
CA ALA A 1128 -46.58 5.19 13.72
C ALA A 1128 -45.38 5.49 12.81
N THR A 1129 -44.22 5.63 13.44
CA THR A 1129 -42.88 5.69 12.82
C THR A 1129 -41.93 4.85 13.64
N ILE A 1130 -40.76 4.50 13.09
CA ILE A 1130 -39.70 3.79 13.79
C ILE A 1130 -38.50 4.71 13.96
N GLU A 1131 -38.04 4.89 15.20
CA GLU A 1131 -36.68 5.36 15.49
C GLU A 1131 -35.73 4.17 15.41
N PHE A 1132 -34.59 4.31 14.74
CA PHE A 1132 -33.63 3.21 14.57
C PHE A 1132 -32.18 3.69 14.46
N GLY A 1133 -31.24 2.84 14.87
CA GLY A 1133 -29.81 3.10 14.75
C GLY A 1133 -28.95 1.87 15.00
N TYR A 1134 -27.63 2.06 14.99
CA TYR A 1134 -26.63 1.02 15.16
C TYR A 1134 -25.76 1.30 16.40
N GLU A 1135 -25.34 0.25 17.11
CA GLU A 1135 -24.60 0.40 18.37
C GLU A 1135 -23.26 1.12 18.16
N GLU A 1136 -22.57 0.83 17.06
CA GLU A 1136 -21.32 1.44 16.63
C GLU A 1136 -21.42 2.96 16.42
N PHE A 1137 -22.62 3.50 16.18
CA PHE A 1137 -22.86 4.95 16.12
C PHE A 1137 -23.41 5.52 17.43
N GLY A 1138 -23.65 4.69 18.45
CA GLY A 1138 -24.11 5.09 19.78
C GLY A 1138 -25.53 4.64 20.15
N ALA A 1139 -26.18 3.80 19.33
CA ALA A 1139 -27.49 3.24 19.70
C ALA A 1139 -27.39 2.20 20.82
N GLY A 1140 -28.46 2.00 21.59
CA GLY A 1140 -28.51 0.96 22.63
C GLY A 1140 -28.95 1.44 24.02
N ALA A 1141 -29.04 2.75 24.24
CA ALA A 1141 -29.78 3.33 25.36
C ALA A 1141 -31.24 3.60 24.94
N ASP A 1142 -32.18 3.69 25.90
CA ASP A 1142 -33.63 3.84 25.64
C ASP A 1142 -34.02 5.06 24.77
N SER A 1143 -33.10 5.99 24.47
CA SER A 1143 -33.37 7.24 23.76
C SER A 1143 -32.40 7.59 22.62
N MET A 1144 -31.34 6.79 22.38
CA MET A 1144 -30.32 7.08 21.35
C MET A 1144 -30.44 6.07 20.21
N PHE A 1145 -30.73 6.54 19.01
CA PHE A 1145 -31.00 5.74 17.80
C PHE A 1145 -30.31 6.37 16.59
N TYR A 1146 -28.98 6.39 16.60
CA TYR A 1146 -28.15 6.99 15.55
C TYR A 1146 -27.88 5.98 14.44
N CYS A 1147 -28.28 6.29 13.20
CA CYS A 1147 -28.10 5.42 12.04
C CYS A 1147 -26.87 5.79 11.17
N SER A 1148 -26.17 6.87 11.54
CA SER A 1148 -24.94 7.36 10.91
C SER A 1148 -24.07 8.04 11.97
N SER A 1149 -22.90 8.58 11.59
CA SER A 1149 -22.02 9.32 12.49
C SER A 1149 -22.64 10.61 13.08
N ARG A 1150 -23.73 11.13 12.47
CA ARG A 1150 -24.48 12.26 13.04
C ARG A 1150 -25.16 11.82 14.34
N GLN A 1151 -24.91 12.53 15.43
CA GLN A 1151 -25.49 12.26 16.75
C GLN A 1151 -26.95 12.75 16.84
N GLU A 1152 -27.81 12.22 15.96
CA GLU A 1152 -29.23 12.55 15.89
C GLU A 1152 -30.07 11.32 15.59
N ASN A 1153 -31.18 11.13 16.31
CA ASN A 1153 -32.02 9.96 16.11
C ASN A 1153 -32.57 9.93 14.68
N CYS A 1154 -32.45 8.79 14.02
CA CYS A 1154 -33.03 8.55 12.71
C CYS A 1154 -34.45 8.01 12.84
N GLU A 1155 -35.34 8.44 11.95
CA GLU A 1155 -36.75 8.07 11.94
C GLU A 1155 -37.21 7.68 10.53
N VAL A 1156 -38.04 6.63 10.42
CA VAL A 1156 -38.65 6.18 9.17
C VAL A 1156 -40.17 5.98 9.35
N GLY A 1157 -40.92 6.34 8.30
CA GLY A 1157 -42.39 6.39 8.27
C GLY A 1157 -42.98 5.55 7.13
N PRO A 1158 -43.99 6.06 6.38
CA PRO A 1158 -44.64 5.26 5.36
C PRO A 1158 -43.76 5.15 4.12
N ALA A 1159 -43.41 3.93 3.76
CA ALA A 1159 -43.06 3.58 2.39
C ALA A 1159 -44.33 3.14 1.63
N THR A 1160 -44.30 3.17 0.30
CA THR A 1160 -45.37 2.62 -0.56
C THR A 1160 -45.71 1.16 -0.21
N SER A 1161 -44.71 0.42 0.29
CA SER A 1161 -44.81 -0.92 0.83
C SER A 1161 -43.73 -1.12 1.90
N PRO A 1162 -43.94 -1.97 2.93
CA PRO A 1162 -42.88 -2.34 3.88
C PRO A 1162 -41.64 -2.99 3.24
N LEU A 1163 -41.76 -3.45 1.99
CA LEU A 1163 -40.67 -4.06 1.21
C LEU A 1163 -39.89 -3.05 0.34
N SER A 1164 -40.30 -1.79 0.29
CA SER A 1164 -39.63 -0.76 -0.51
C SER A 1164 -38.97 0.27 0.39
N ILE A 1165 -37.72 0.64 0.09
CA ILE A 1165 -37.03 1.80 0.68
C ILE A 1165 -37.10 2.97 -0.31
N ASP A 1166 -37.31 4.18 0.20
CA ASP A 1166 -37.29 5.40 -0.63
C ASP A 1166 -35.86 5.62 -1.17
N PRO A 1167 -35.64 5.60 -2.49
CA PRO A 1167 -34.32 5.74 -3.10
C PRO A 1167 -33.79 7.18 -3.08
N VAL A 1168 -34.61 8.16 -2.69
CA VAL A 1168 -34.22 9.56 -2.55
C VAL A 1168 -33.97 9.91 -1.09
N ASN A 1169 -34.81 9.40 -0.19
CA ASN A 1169 -34.72 9.73 1.22
C ASN A 1169 -35.05 8.54 2.14
N PRO A 1170 -34.10 7.61 2.35
CA PRO A 1170 -34.35 6.35 3.04
C PRO A 1170 -34.79 6.53 4.51
N TYR A 1171 -34.35 7.61 5.16
CA TYR A 1171 -34.69 7.95 6.54
C TYR A 1171 -34.58 9.47 6.78
N PHE A 1172 -35.12 9.94 7.90
CA PHE A 1172 -35.10 11.34 8.31
C PHE A 1172 -34.41 11.53 9.65
N PHE A 1173 -33.73 12.64 9.82
CA PHE A 1173 -33.21 13.08 11.11
C PHE A 1173 -34.34 13.69 11.95
N SER A 1174 -34.64 13.08 13.10
CA SER A 1174 -35.87 13.31 13.88
C SER A 1174 -36.10 14.75 14.35
N THR A 1175 -35.04 15.56 14.49
CA THR A 1175 -35.10 16.93 14.98
C THR A 1175 -34.91 17.93 13.85
N THR A 1176 -33.84 17.80 13.07
CA THR A 1176 -33.49 18.73 11.98
C THR A 1176 -34.39 18.61 10.76
N GLU A 1177 -35.05 17.47 10.60
CA GLU A 1177 -36.06 17.24 9.57
C GLU A 1177 -37.45 17.02 10.15
N ALA A 1178 -37.68 17.49 11.39
CA ALA A 1178 -38.97 17.40 12.05
C ALA A 1178 -40.08 17.98 11.16
N GLY A 1179 -41.17 17.22 11.00
CA GLY A 1179 -42.32 17.61 10.17
C GLY A 1179 -42.21 17.26 8.69
N LYS A 1180 -41.04 16.81 8.19
CA LYS A 1180 -40.90 16.27 6.82
C LYS A 1180 -41.36 14.82 6.70
N LEU A 1181 -41.41 14.09 7.81
CA LEU A 1181 -41.75 12.66 7.86
C LEU A 1181 -43.24 12.40 8.16
N ALA A 1182 -43.95 11.82 7.20
CA ALA A 1182 -45.30 11.30 7.39
C ALA A 1182 -45.33 10.07 8.32
N GLY A 1183 -46.51 9.63 8.74
CA GLY A 1183 -46.67 8.41 9.55
C GLY A 1183 -47.40 7.30 8.84
N THR A 1184 -46.97 6.06 9.09
CA THR A 1184 -47.66 4.85 8.60
C THR A 1184 -48.93 4.66 9.40
N ALA A 1185 -50.07 4.47 8.75
CA ALA A 1185 -51.33 4.20 9.43
C ALA A 1185 -51.20 2.94 10.32
N CYS A 1186 -51.47 3.06 11.63
CA CYS A 1186 -51.10 2.04 12.61
C CYS A 1186 -52.09 1.86 13.77
N ARG A 1187 -53.35 2.27 13.59
CA ARG A 1187 -54.39 2.18 14.64
C ARG A 1187 -54.60 0.75 15.15
N ASN A 1188 -54.57 -0.24 14.24
CA ASN A 1188 -54.78 -1.66 14.57
C ASN A 1188 -53.46 -2.46 14.52
N GLY A 1189 -52.32 -1.77 14.70
CA GLY A 1189 -51.01 -2.30 14.34
C GLY A 1189 -50.72 -2.13 12.84
N CYS A 1190 -49.45 -2.27 12.47
CA CYS A 1190 -48.95 -2.08 11.11
C CYS A 1190 -47.57 -2.74 10.92
N GLN A 1191 -47.08 -2.71 9.68
CA GLN A 1191 -45.70 -3.06 9.34
C GLN A 1191 -45.00 -1.85 8.74
N ILE A 1192 -43.75 -1.62 9.14
CA ILE A 1192 -42.91 -0.52 8.64
C ILE A 1192 -41.58 -1.13 8.20
N GLY A 1193 -41.15 -0.83 6.97
CA GLY A 1193 -39.83 -1.20 6.47
C GLY A 1193 -38.78 -0.23 6.98
N VAL A 1194 -37.75 -0.73 7.66
CA VAL A 1194 -36.60 0.05 8.13
C VAL A 1194 -35.44 -0.17 7.15
N PRO A 1195 -34.77 0.90 6.67
CA PRO A 1195 -33.60 0.76 5.80
C PRO A 1195 -32.43 0.19 6.60
N GLY A 1196 -32.14 -1.10 6.42
CA GLY A 1196 -31.06 -1.80 7.07
C GLY A 1196 -29.80 -1.87 6.20
N LEU A 1197 -28.65 -1.51 6.77
CA LEU A 1197 -27.34 -1.85 6.23
C LEU A 1197 -27.07 -3.34 6.46
N SER A 1198 -26.69 -4.06 5.40
CA SER A 1198 -26.44 -5.51 5.45
C SER A 1198 -25.34 -5.86 6.46
N GLN A 1199 -25.53 -6.93 7.22
CA GLN A 1199 -24.61 -7.40 8.27
C GLN A 1199 -24.44 -6.49 9.50
N HIS A 1200 -25.35 -5.52 9.70
CA HIS A 1200 -25.45 -4.73 10.94
C HIS A 1200 -26.58 -5.21 11.86
N VAL A 1201 -26.62 -4.67 13.08
CA VAL A 1201 -27.68 -4.92 14.05
C VAL A 1201 -28.41 -3.63 14.38
N ILE A 1202 -29.69 -3.58 14.03
CA ILE A 1202 -30.56 -2.43 14.28
C ILE A 1202 -31.08 -2.49 15.71
N TYR A 1203 -30.90 -1.39 16.43
CA TYR A 1203 -31.66 -1.04 17.63
C TYR A 1203 -32.77 -0.07 17.24
N GLY A 1204 -34.01 -0.28 17.69
CA GLY A 1204 -35.08 0.64 17.33
C GLY A 1204 -36.30 0.60 18.24
N ARG A 1205 -37.22 1.55 18.08
CA ARG A 1205 -38.52 1.60 18.78
C ARG A 1205 -39.57 2.31 17.93
N ALA A 1206 -40.84 1.96 18.12
CA ALA A 1206 -41.94 2.64 17.46
C ALA A 1206 -42.39 3.89 18.24
N LYS A 1207 -42.75 4.95 17.51
CA LYS A 1207 -43.42 6.15 18.01
C LYS A 1207 -44.89 6.10 17.62
N TYR A 1208 -45.77 5.95 18.59
CA TYR A 1208 -47.21 6.04 18.37
C TYR A 1208 -47.65 7.51 18.31
N ARG A 1209 -48.35 7.90 17.25
CA ARG A 1209 -48.69 9.31 16.98
C ARG A 1209 -50.16 9.53 16.62
N THR A 1210 -50.61 10.76 16.86
CA THR A 1210 -51.89 11.28 16.32
C THR A 1210 -51.76 11.62 14.84
N ASN A 1211 -52.88 12.00 14.21
CA ASN A 1211 -52.93 12.41 12.81
C ASN A 1211 -52.18 13.74 12.57
N THR A 1212 -52.06 14.55 13.62
CA THR A 1212 -51.25 15.77 13.65
C THR A 1212 -49.77 15.52 13.94
N GLY A 1213 -49.33 14.25 14.01
CA GLY A 1213 -47.93 13.89 14.29
C GLY A 1213 -47.51 13.99 15.76
N LYS A 1214 -48.44 14.28 16.69
CA LYS A 1214 -48.12 14.38 18.12
C LYS A 1214 -47.80 13.01 18.70
N LEU A 1215 -46.64 12.88 19.36
CA LEU A 1215 -46.23 11.68 20.08
C LEU A 1215 -47.20 11.35 21.24
N LEU A 1216 -47.57 10.08 21.34
CA LEU A 1216 -48.45 9.53 22.38
C LEU A 1216 -47.71 8.57 23.31
N ALA A 1217 -46.88 7.69 22.75
CA ALA A 1217 -46.06 6.74 23.49
C ALA A 1217 -44.96 6.17 22.61
N TYR A 1218 -43.98 5.52 23.24
CA TYR A 1218 -42.99 4.69 22.60
C TYR A 1218 -43.31 3.22 22.80
N SER A 1219 -43.03 2.37 21.81
CA SER A 1219 -42.92 0.94 22.06
C SER A 1219 -41.66 0.64 22.87
N PRO A 1220 -41.57 -0.55 23.47
CA PRO A 1220 -40.30 -1.05 23.93
C PRO A 1220 -39.28 -1.15 22.77
N VAL A 1221 -38.00 -0.92 23.05
CA VAL A 1221 -36.88 -1.12 22.12
C VAL A 1221 -36.82 -2.55 21.58
N PHE A 1222 -36.50 -2.74 20.31
CA PHE A 1222 -36.22 -4.03 19.70
C PHE A 1222 -34.78 -4.04 19.17
N VAL A 1223 -34.27 -5.25 18.96
CA VAL A 1223 -32.98 -5.50 18.31
C VAL A 1223 -33.21 -6.51 17.20
N VAL A 1224 -32.69 -6.24 16.01
CA VAL A 1224 -32.83 -7.13 14.84
C VAL A 1224 -31.56 -7.10 13.98
N SER A 1225 -31.07 -8.27 13.58
CA SER A 1225 -29.95 -8.39 12.65
C SER A 1225 -30.44 -8.16 11.21
N VAL A 1226 -29.64 -7.44 10.43
CA VAL A 1226 -29.85 -7.29 8.99
C VAL A 1226 -29.11 -8.42 8.25
N PRO A 1227 -29.73 -9.10 7.27
CA PRO A 1227 -29.09 -10.17 6.49
C PRO A 1227 -27.83 -9.75 5.71
#